data_AF-B9BIU7-F1
#
_entry.id   AF-B9BIU7-F1
#
_cell.length_a   1.000
_cell.length_b   1.000
_cell.length_c   1.000
_cell.angle_alpha   90.00
_cell.angle_beta   90.00
_cell.angle_gamma   90.00
#
_symmetry.space_group_name_H-M   'P 1'
#
loop_
_entity.id
_entity.type
_entity.pdbx_description
1 polymer ?
#
loop_
_entity_poly.entity_id
_entity_poly.type
_entity_poly.pdbx_seq_one_letter_code
_entity_poly.pdbx_strand_id
1 'polypeptide(L)'
;MTRSGAAPAWSMLTTDAGAADEPRELPAERGWIDAPVPGTVAQALALAGRTDEIASLAERDHWYRTELHGHGPRVLRFHGLATLADVWLDDTPILQSYSMFVSHDVPVSLDGAHRLSVRFRALAPHLREVRAARRARWRTRLAEPAGLRAVRTSLLGHMPGWFPPYVPTGPWRPVDVLDPTLGPVIVHRDLQARVDGETGWLDVELGFASPLPDDAAVRLACGKHVATLERVAPDRVRGSVAVPNVRRWWPHTHGEPALYDVELHLGGERRPLGTTGFRTIEADAGADGKGFALRVNGVPVFARGACWSSAAPLALHADDATYRRLLGYARDAGFNMIRVGGTMTYEADAFHAWCDRFGLLVWQDFMFANFDYALDDPAFADVVDREADQFLLRHRASPSLAVLCGGSEIAQQAAMSGLGTKQRFLELTAERLAAHAAARRPDVVYVPDSPDGGVLPFVPRERVSHYYGVGAYLRPLEDARRADVRFASECLAFANVPSNAMLDELGWPGVHEPRWKAAVPRDPGTSWDFDDVRDHYLRTLYDVTPDRLRREDPARYFELSRAVIADVMRDTYSEWRRNGSRCAGALVWQFQDVMPGAGWGVIDASHRPKSAWYALRQVLQPVQVLLVDEGLNGLDVHVLNERPAPLSGTVELVALRDGRTPVARAGCPVRIAAHDTLRLGSAELLGRFFDWTYAYRFGPCEHDTAVATLRADDGTLLSQAFYFPSRTHPVVFARRELGLEACVSRTGDVWHVDIDTRHVARHVQIDAPGFVPRDDWFHLAPDTPARVALVPLEGDPARAAADTAPVVEIRAMNAARTVRATQAG
;
A
#
# COMPACT_ATOMS: atom_id res chain seq x y z
N MET A 1 -10.15 3.00 25.59
CA MET A 1 -9.42 2.13 26.55
C MET A 1 -8.31 2.96 27.17
N THR A 2 -8.35 3.19 28.47
CA THR A 2 -7.28 3.85 29.24
C THR A 2 -6.09 2.91 29.32
N ARG A 3 -5.11 3.10 28.43
CA ARG A 3 -3.74 2.58 28.60
C ARG A 3 -3.07 3.43 29.69
N SER A 4 -3.35 3.17 30.97
CA SER A 4 -2.76 3.91 32.09
C SER A 4 -1.75 3.10 32.92
N GLY A 5 -1.05 2.16 32.30
CA GLY A 5 0.12 1.49 32.89
C GLY A 5 1.26 1.46 31.87
N ALA A 6 2.50 1.58 32.33
CA ALA A 6 3.65 1.22 31.51
C ALA A 6 3.43 -0.21 30.99
N ALA A 7 3.72 -0.45 29.71
CA ALA A 7 3.59 -1.80 29.16
C ALA A 7 4.44 -2.77 30.01
N PRO A 8 3.92 -3.96 30.35
CA PRO A 8 4.67 -4.91 31.14
C PRO A 8 6.00 -5.24 30.45
N ALA A 9 7.08 -5.30 31.22
CA ALA A 9 8.39 -5.65 30.69
C ALA A 9 8.38 -7.14 30.31
N TRP A 10 8.62 -7.43 29.04
CA TRP A 10 8.71 -8.79 28.52
C TRP A 10 10.17 -9.17 28.32
N SER A 11 10.47 -10.42 28.62
CA SER A 11 11.76 -11.03 28.30
C SER A 11 11.55 -12.28 27.46
N MET A 12 12.53 -12.62 26.62
CA MET A 12 12.53 -13.84 25.83
C MET A 12 13.79 -14.69 26.03
N LEU A 13 13.64 -16.00 25.84
CA LEU A 13 14.70 -17.00 25.87
C LEU A 13 14.51 -17.96 24.68
N THR A 14 15.60 -18.29 23.99
CA THR A 14 15.59 -19.32 22.94
C THR A 14 16.20 -20.61 23.45
N THR A 15 15.53 -21.74 23.22
CA THR A 15 16.01 -23.09 23.56
C THR A 15 16.06 -23.97 22.31
N ASP A 16 16.69 -25.13 22.41
CA ASP A 16 16.52 -26.15 21.36
C ASP A 16 15.07 -26.64 21.36
N ALA A 17 14.58 -27.09 20.20
CA ALA A 17 13.20 -27.54 20.06
C ALA A 17 12.92 -28.72 21.00
N GLY A 18 11.88 -28.60 21.84
CA GLY A 18 11.51 -29.61 22.83
C GLY A 18 12.49 -29.79 23.98
N ALA A 19 13.41 -28.85 24.20
CA ALA A 19 14.35 -28.91 25.33
C ALA A 19 13.69 -28.64 26.69
N ALA A 20 12.53 -27.98 26.68
CA ALA A 20 11.68 -27.76 27.84
C ALA A 20 10.21 -27.87 27.39
N ASP A 21 9.40 -28.56 28.17
CA ASP A 21 7.96 -28.68 27.95
C ASP A 21 7.14 -27.70 28.76
N GLU A 22 7.68 -27.24 29.89
CA GLU A 22 6.98 -26.40 30.84
C GLU A 22 7.84 -25.25 31.38
N PRO A 23 7.23 -24.12 31.83
CA PRO A 23 7.97 -22.96 32.31
C PRO A 23 8.94 -23.25 33.48
N ARG A 24 8.60 -24.20 34.36
CA ARG A 24 9.43 -24.57 35.52
C ARG A 24 10.78 -25.22 35.17
N GLU A 25 10.95 -25.69 33.94
CA GLU A 25 12.19 -26.32 33.46
C GLU A 25 13.19 -25.28 32.92
N LEU A 26 12.75 -24.03 32.75
CA LEU A 26 13.57 -22.96 32.21
C LEU A 26 14.52 -22.37 33.26
N PRO A 27 15.71 -21.88 32.84
CA PRO A 27 16.61 -21.17 33.73
C PRO A 27 15.95 -19.89 34.27
N ALA A 28 16.17 -19.60 35.55
CA ALA A 28 15.58 -18.43 36.21
C ALA A 28 16.04 -17.10 35.59
N GLU A 29 17.35 -16.94 35.32
CA GLU A 29 17.92 -15.66 34.85
C GLU A 29 18.80 -15.78 33.60
N ARG A 30 19.56 -16.88 33.46
CA ARG A 30 20.56 -17.02 32.40
C ARG A 30 19.92 -17.09 31.01
N GLY A 31 20.35 -16.21 30.10
CA GLY A 31 20.03 -16.28 28.67
C GLY A 31 18.76 -15.52 28.25
N TRP A 32 18.02 -14.95 29.20
CA TRP A 32 16.89 -14.07 28.91
C TRP A 32 17.38 -12.71 28.38
N ILE A 33 16.71 -12.20 27.36
CA ILE A 33 16.91 -10.86 26.79
C ILE A 33 15.60 -10.08 26.82
N ASP A 34 15.68 -8.75 26.81
CA ASP A 34 14.49 -7.90 26.68
C ASP A 34 13.80 -8.14 25.33
N ALA A 35 12.47 -8.17 25.34
CA ALA A 35 11.67 -8.51 24.17
C ALA A 35 10.50 -7.52 24.00
N PRO A 36 10.30 -6.92 22.81
CA PRO A 36 9.15 -6.08 22.56
C PRO A 36 7.86 -6.91 22.41
N VAL A 37 6.77 -6.41 22.99
CA VAL A 37 5.40 -6.93 22.77
C VAL A 37 4.44 -5.74 22.59
N PRO A 38 3.79 -5.58 21.42
CA PRO A 38 3.88 -6.43 20.24
C PRO A 38 5.28 -6.44 19.62
N GLY A 39 5.69 -7.59 19.10
CA GLY A 39 6.99 -7.75 18.45
C GLY A 39 7.25 -9.19 18.02
N THR A 40 8.41 -9.43 17.41
CA THR A 40 8.85 -10.76 16.99
C THR A 40 10.16 -11.14 17.66
N VAL A 41 10.46 -12.44 17.64
CA VAL A 41 11.78 -12.95 18.04
C VAL A 41 12.89 -12.34 17.17
N ALA A 42 12.67 -12.19 15.86
CA ALA A 42 13.66 -11.58 14.97
C ALA A 42 13.99 -10.13 15.39
N GLN A 43 12.97 -9.35 15.78
CA GLN A 43 13.16 -8.00 16.31
C GLN A 43 13.90 -8.00 17.64
N ALA A 44 13.52 -8.87 18.58
CA ALA A 44 14.18 -8.97 19.90
C ALA A 44 15.68 -9.34 19.76
N LEU A 45 16.00 -10.32 18.93
CA LEU A 45 17.39 -10.71 18.65
C LEU A 45 18.18 -9.59 17.98
N ALA A 46 17.58 -8.87 17.02
CA ALA A 46 18.22 -7.74 16.37
C ALA A 46 18.52 -6.61 17.37
N LEU A 47 17.58 -6.27 18.26
CA LEU A 47 17.78 -5.28 19.31
C LEU A 47 18.86 -5.69 20.32
N ALA A 48 19.02 -6.99 20.56
CA ALA A 48 20.08 -7.54 21.40
C ALA A 48 21.43 -7.72 20.67
N GLY A 49 21.54 -7.36 19.38
CA GLY A 49 22.75 -7.52 18.57
C GLY A 49 23.07 -8.97 18.17
N ARG A 50 22.10 -9.89 18.26
CA ARG A 50 22.22 -11.35 17.98
C ARG A 50 21.64 -11.73 16.62
N THR A 51 22.02 -11.00 15.57
CA THR A 51 21.42 -11.13 14.23
C THR A 51 21.75 -12.44 13.51
N ASP A 52 22.85 -13.09 13.89
CA ASP A 52 23.30 -14.39 13.39
C ASP A 52 22.32 -15.53 13.75
N GLU A 53 21.61 -15.40 14.87
CA GLU A 53 20.63 -16.41 15.32
C GLU A 53 19.30 -16.35 14.53
N ILE A 54 19.02 -15.24 13.83
CA ILE A 54 17.77 -15.04 13.08
C ILE A 54 17.58 -16.10 11.99
N ALA A 55 18.67 -16.63 11.42
CA ALA A 55 18.60 -17.64 10.37
C ALA A 55 18.05 -19.01 10.84
N SER A 56 18.05 -19.27 12.15
CA SER A 56 17.63 -20.56 12.74
C SER A 56 16.33 -20.49 13.55
N LEU A 57 15.61 -19.37 13.49
CA LEU A 57 14.37 -19.14 14.25
C LEU A 57 13.34 -20.27 14.11
N ALA A 58 13.15 -20.77 12.89
CA ALA A 58 12.14 -21.80 12.66
C ALA A 58 12.49 -23.16 13.28
N GLU A 59 13.74 -23.39 13.66
CA GLU A 59 14.24 -24.68 14.20
C GLU A 59 14.27 -24.72 15.73
N ARG A 60 13.91 -23.63 16.42
CA ARG A 60 14.08 -23.48 17.87
C ARG A 60 12.77 -23.11 18.55
N ASP A 61 12.70 -23.43 19.84
CA ASP A 61 11.60 -22.97 20.69
C ASP A 61 11.96 -21.60 21.29
N HIS A 62 10.98 -20.72 21.35
CA HIS A 62 11.15 -19.37 21.88
C HIS A 62 10.15 -19.11 22.99
N TRP A 63 10.66 -18.81 24.17
CA TRP A 63 9.89 -18.55 25.37
C TRP A 63 9.82 -17.07 25.63
N TYR A 64 8.63 -16.55 25.92
CA TYR A 64 8.38 -15.20 26.41
C TYR A 64 7.84 -15.31 27.83
N ARG A 65 8.22 -14.36 28.69
CA ARG A 65 7.61 -14.22 30.02
C ARG A 65 7.42 -12.77 30.43
N THR A 66 6.42 -12.56 31.26
CA THR A 66 6.21 -11.31 32.00
C THR A 66 5.50 -11.56 33.32
N GLU A 67 5.54 -10.59 34.23
CA GLU A 67 4.82 -10.62 35.50
C GLU A 67 3.50 -9.85 35.35
N LEU A 68 2.41 -10.48 35.76
CA LEU A 68 1.09 -9.89 35.83
C LEU A 68 0.73 -9.63 37.28
N HIS A 69 0.14 -8.47 37.54
CA HIS A 69 -0.40 -8.12 38.86
C HIS A 69 -1.90 -7.86 38.75
N GLY A 70 -2.65 -8.40 39.70
CA GLY A 70 -4.07 -8.12 39.81
C GLY A 70 -4.73 -8.91 40.93
N HIS A 71 -6.02 -8.65 41.12
CA HIS A 71 -6.84 -9.37 42.09
C HIS A 71 -8.24 -9.64 41.52
N GLY A 72 -8.66 -10.90 41.54
CA GLY A 72 -9.94 -11.39 41.05
C GLY A 72 -9.97 -11.71 39.55
N PRO A 73 -11.17 -11.85 38.96
CA PRO A 73 -11.34 -12.24 37.57
C PRO A 73 -10.71 -11.24 36.58
N ARG A 74 -10.03 -11.74 35.56
CA ARG A 74 -9.44 -10.98 34.44
C ARG A 74 -9.71 -11.70 33.12
N VAL A 75 -9.55 -10.99 32.01
CA VAL A 75 -9.48 -11.59 30.68
C VAL A 75 -8.16 -11.24 30.06
N LEU A 76 -7.35 -12.25 29.73
CA LEU A 76 -6.14 -12.08 28.93
C LEU A 76 -6.52 -12.13 27.46
N ARG A 77 -6.34 -11.02 26.75
CA ARG A 77 -6.59 -10.94 25.30
C ARG A 77 -5.29 -11.01 24.54
N PHE A 78 -5.10 -12.11 23.81
CA PHE A 78 -3.99 -12.28 22.87
C PHE A 78 -4.49 -11.90 21.47
N HIS A 79 -4.05 -10.76 20.95
CA HIS A 79 -4.51 -10.28 19.63
C HIS A 79 -3.89 -11.05 18.45
N GLY A 80 -2.84 -11.83 18.68
CA GLY A 80 -2.15 -12.60 17.65
C GLY A 80 -0.84 -13.21 18.16
N LEU A 81 -0.70 -14.52 17.98
CA LEU A 81 0.45 -15.32 18.41
C LEU A 81 1.01 -16.06 17.20
N ALA A 82 2.20 -15.70 16.74
CA ALA A 82 2.84 -16.29 15.56
C ALA A 82 3.79 -17.43 15.98
N THR A 83 3.55 -18.70 15.70
CA THR A 83 2.26 -19.28 15.26
C THR A 83 1.81 -20.39 16.20
N LEU A 84 2.66 -21.41 16.41
CA LEU A 84 2.38 -22.51 17.32
C LEU A 84 2.71 -22.09 18.75
N ALA A 85 1.71 -21.64 19.51
CA ALA A 85 1.93 -21.06 20.83
C ALA A 85 1.23 -21.86 21.93
N ASP A 86 1.95 -22.16 23.00
CA ASP A 86 1.41 -22.70 24.25
C ASP A 86 1.56 -21.62 25.34
N VAL A 87 0.54 -21.42 26.17
CA VAL A 87 0.50 -20.34 27.18
C VAL A 87 0.19 -20.90 28.56
N TRP A 88 0.93 -20.42 29.55
CA TRP A 88 0.76 -20.76 30.96
C TRP A 88 0.60 -19.52 31.83
N LEU A 89 -0.25 -19.63 32.84
CA LEU A 89 -0.24 -18.75 34.01
C LEU A 89 0.40 -19.52 35.16
N ASP A 90 1.56 -19.03 35.61
CA ASP A 90 2.54 -19.74 36.41
C ASP A 90 2.95 -21.04 35.72
N ASP A 91 2.52 -22.19 36.25
CA ASP A 91 2.74 -23.52 35.69
C ASP A 91 1.44 -24.17 35.19
N THR A 92 0.32 -23.44 35.16
CA THR A 92 -0.98 -23.93 34.70
C THR A 92 -1.20 -23.58 33.22
N PRO A 93 -1.40 -24.55 32.31
CA PRO A 93 -1.68 -24.27 30.91
C PRO A 93 -3.07 -23.62 30.76
N ILE A 94 -3.15 -22.53 30.00
CA ILE A 94 -4.39 -21.76 29.80
C ILE A 94 -4.82 -21.63 28.33
N LEU A 95 -3.90 -21.79 27.38
CA LEU A 95 -4.21 -21.67 25.95
C LEU A 95 -3.21 -22.44 25.08
N GLN A 96 -3.71 -23.04 24.00
CA GLN A 96 -2.92 -23.46 22.85
C GLN A 96 -3.44 -22.77 21.58
N SER A 97 -2.56 -22.14 20.82
CA SER A 97 -2.87 -21.48 19.55
C SER A 97 -2.10 -22.13 18.41
N TYR A 98 -2.79 -22.31 17.28
CA TYR A 98 -2.26 -22.91 16.05
C TYR A 98 -2.34 -21.95 14.84
N SER A 99 -2.67 -20.68 15.09
CA SER A 99 -2.84 -19.66 14.05
C SER A 99 -2.25 -18.33 14.47
N MET A 100 -1.52 -17.72 13.54
CA MET A 100 -1.00 -16.36 13.64
C MET A 100 -2.13 -15.32 13.67
N PHE A 101 -3.25 -15.60 12.99
CA PHE A 101 -4.28 -14.61 12.66
C PHE A 101 -5.50 -14.64 13.57
N VAL A 102 -5.59 -15.63 14.46
CA VAL A 102 -6.70 -15.75 15.43
C VAL A 102 -6.33 -15.07 16.74
N SER A 103 -7.24 -14.23 17.22
CA SER A 103 -7.21 -13.66 18.58
C SER A 103 -7.94 -14.55 19.58
N HIS A 104 -7.48 -14.51 20.82
CA HIS A 104 -8.00 -15.34 21.92
C HIS A 104 -8.27 -14.49 23.16
N ASP A 105 -9.45 -14.67 23.74
CA ASP A 105 -9.82 -14.14 25.05
C ASP A 105 -9.85 -15.29 26.07
N VAL A 106 -8.98 -15.23 27.08
CA VAL A 106 -8.82 -16.28 28.08
C VAL A 106 -9.19 -15.74 29.45
N PRO A 107 -10.30 -16.18 30.06
CA PRO A 107 -10.64 -15.77 31.42
C PRO A 107 -9.68 -16.43 32.42
N VAL A 108 -9.15 -15.62 33.34
CA VAL A 108 -8.24 -16.06 34.42
C VAL A 108 -8.64 -15.40 35.73
N SER A 109 -8.09 -15.86 36.85
CA SER A 109 -8.15 -15.15 38.13
C SER A 109 -6.73 -14.87 38.59
N LEU A 110 -6.48 -13.62 39.01
CA LEU A 110 -5.20 -13.22 39.60
C LEU A 110 -5.39 -13.02 41.10
N ASP A 111 -4.40 -13.39 41.91
CA ASP A 111 -4.30 -13.10 43.33
C ASP A 111 -2.87 -12.70 43.68
N GLY A 112 -2.53 -11.43 43.42
CA GLY A 112 -1.18 -10.91 43.59
C GLY A 112 -0.37 -10.96 42.30
N ALA A 113 0.85 -11.47 42.38
CA ALA A 113 1.80 -11.55 41.27
C ALA A 113 1.78 -12.95 40.64
N HIS A 114 1.62 -13.01 39.32
CA HIS A 114 1.62 -14.24 38.54
C HIS A 114 2.56 -14.12 37.35
N ARG A 115 3.19 -15.23 36.95
CA ARG A 115 4.06 -15.27 35.78
C ARG A 115 3.26 -15.73 34.56
N LEU A 116 3.09 -14.87 33.57
CA LEU A 116 2.60 -15.28 32.25
C LEU A 116 3.78 -15.78 31.41
N SER A 117 3.70 -17.01 30.92
CA SER A 117 4.72 -17.62 30.04
C SER A 117 4.11 -18.07 28.73
N VAL A 118 4.79 -17.83 27.62
CA VAL A 118 4.36 -18.24 26.27
C VAL A 118 5.50 -18.95 25.57
N ARG A 119 5.31 -20.20 25.14
CA ARG A 119 6.24 -20.92 24.27
C ARG A 119 5.76 -20.84 22.83
N PHE A 120 6.58 -20.31 21.95
CA PHE A 120 6.44 -20.46 20.51
C PHE A 120 7.27 -21.65 20.06
N ARG A 121 6.60 -22.72 19.64
CA ARG A 121 7.24 -23.96 19.21
C ARG A 121 7.93 -23.80 17.86
N ALA A 122 9.03 -24.53 17.67
CA ALA A 122 9.76 -24.59 16.41
C ALA A 122 8.84 -24.99 15.25
N LEU A 123 8.69 -24.08 14.29
CA LEU A 123 7.78 -24.26 13.16
C LEU A 123 8.32 -25.26 12.12
N ALA A 124 9.63 -25.26 11.85
CA ALA A 124 10.23 -26.11 10.82
C ALA A 124 10.10 -27.61 11.13
N PRO A 125 10.37 -28.12 12.36
CA PRO A 125 10.06 -29.50 12.72
C PRO A 125 8.59 -29.86 12.47
N HIS A 126 7.66 -29.01 12.91
CA HIS A 126 6.23 -29.23 12.71
C HIS A 126 5.87 -29.30 11.21
N LEU A 127 6.41 -28.41 10.37
CA LEU A 127 6.16 -28.41 8.92
C LEU A 127 6.74 -29.65 8.21
N ARG A 128 7.79 -30.27 8.75
CA ARG A 128 8.33 -31.55 8.24
C ARG A 128 7.44 -32.73 8.57
N GLU A 129 6.71 -32.67 9.67
CA GLU A 129 5.88 -33.75 10.18
C GLU A 129 4.43 -33.66 9.73
N VAL A 130 3.87 -32.45 9.60
CA VAL A 130 2.47 -32.23 9.23
C VAL A 130 2.14 -32.94 7.90
N ARG A 131 1.03 -33.68 7.89
CA ARG A 131 0.52 -34.38 6.70
C ARG A 131 -0.92 -33.95 6.49
N ALA A 132 -1.17 -33.22 5.41
CA ALA A 132 -2.53 -33.00 4.94
C ALA A 132 -3.14 -34.35 4.52
N ALA A 133 -4.42 -34.58 4.86
CA ALA A 133 -5.11 -35.83 4.54
C ALA A 133 -5.16 -36.07 3.02
N ARG A 134 -5.39 -35.02 2.22
CA ARG A 134 -5.31 -35.06 0.76
C ARG A 134 -4.02 -34.47 0.20
N ARG A 135 -3.46 -35.14 -0.82
CA ARG A 135 -2.36 -34.61 -1.65
C ARG A 135 -2.79 -33.33 -2.38
N ALA A 136 -1.91 -32.34 -2.42
CA ALA A 136 -2.12 -31.10 -3.16
C ALA A 136 -2.33 -31.37 -4.66
N ARG A 137 -3.32 -30.70 -5.26
CA ARG A 137 -3.62 -30.75 -6.70
C ARG A 137 -2.50 -30.14 -7.54
N TRP A 138 -1.79 -29.15 -7.00
CA TRP A 138 -0.61 -28.53 -7.60
C TRP A 138 0.44 -28.19 -6.54
N ARG A 139 1.60 -27.71 -6.99
CA ARG A 139 2.67 -27.20 -6.13
C ARG A 139 3.01 -25.78 -6.56
N THR A 140 3.37 -24.93 -5.60
CA THR A 140 3.90 -23.58 -5.85
C THR A 140 5.43 -23.59 -5.72
N ARG A 141 6.09 -22.63 -6.39
CA ARG A 141 7.51 -22.29 -6.19
C ARG A 141 7.69 -20.97 -5.43
N LEU A 142 6.59 -20.27 -5.13
CA LEU A 142 6.62 -18.98 -4.46
C LEU A 142 7.14 -19.12 -3.02
N ALA A 143 6.66 -20.13 -2.29
CA ALA A 143 6.92 -20.30 -0.86
C ALA A 143 7.27 -21.76 -0.50
N GLU A 144 8.16 -21.91 0.47
CA GLU A 144 8.65 -23.19 0.98
C GLU A 144 8.68 -23.23 2.53
N PRO A 145 8.45 -24.41 3.16
CA PRO A 145 8.19 -25.71 2.55
C PRO A 145 6.70 -25.95 2.22
N ALA A 146 6.41 -27.02 1.48
CA ALA A 146 5.05 -27.38 1.08
C ALA A 146 4.06 -27.64 2.24
N GLY A 147 4.56 -27.90 3.45
CA GLY A 147 3.75 -28.08 4.67
C GLY A 147 2.95 -26.82 5.06
N LEU A 148 3.36 -25.63 4.58
CA LEU A 148 2.68 -24.35 4.87
C LEU A 148 1.20 -24.35 4.46
N ARG A 149 0.80 -25.19 3.50
CA ARG A 149 -0.61 -25.33 3.07
C ARG A 149 -1.56 -25.85 4.17
N ALA A 150 -1.03 -26.34 5.29
CA ALA A 150 -1.77 -26.93 6.41
C ALA A 150 -1.58 -26.16 7.73
N VAL A 151 -0.92 -25.00 7.71
CA VAL A 151 -0.68 -24.17 8.90
C VAL A 151 -1.11 -22.74 8.60
N ARG A 152 -1.76 -22.07 9.56
CA ARG A 152 -2.17 -20.66 9.41
C ARG A 152 -1.09 -19.72 9.95
N THR A 153 -0.11 -19.46 9.10
CA THR A 153 0.96 -18.46 9.28
C THR A 153 1.08 -17.61 8.02
N SER A 154 1.66 -16.41 8.13
CA SER A 154 2.03 -15.61 6.97
C SER A 154 3.12 -16.29 6.14
N LEU A 155 3.18 -15.98 4.84
CA LEU A 155 4.23 -16.46 3.93
C LEU A 155 5.50 -15.61 3.98
N LEU A 156 5.47 -14.48 4.71
CA LEU A 156 6.68 -13.70 5.00
C LEU A 156 7.75 -14.60 5.65
N GLY A 157 9.00 -14.48 5.20
CA GLY A 157 10.11 -15.32 5.65
C GLY A 157 10.19 -16.69 4.97
N HIS A 158 9.16 -17.08 4.21
CA HIS A 158 9.06 -18.35 3.50
C HIS A 158 9.14 -18.23 1.97
N MET A 159 9.33 -17.01 1.43
CA MET A 159 9.40 -16.73 0.00
C MET A 159 10.84 -16.35 -0.42
N PRO A 160 11.67 -17.32 -0.88
CA PRO A 160 13.05 -17.07 -1.22
C PRO A 160 13.18 -16.02 -2.34
N GLY A 161 14.09 -15.05 -2.14
CA GLY A 161 14.35 -13.99 -3.13
C GLY A 161 13.36 -12.82 -3.10
N TRP A 162 12.36 -12.84 -2.21
CA TRP A 162 11.37 -11.78 -2.07
C TRP A 162 11.40 -11.09 -0.69
N PHE A 163 11.25 -11.84 0.40
CA PHE A 163 11.36 -11.33 1.78
C PHE A 163 12.62 -11.87 2.44
N PRO A 164 13.30 -11.10 3.33
CA PRO A 164 14.33 -11.67 4.20
C PRO A 164 13.79 -12.89 4.96
N PRO A 165 14.63 -13.86 5.37
CA PRO A 165 14.17 -15.10 6.03
C PRO A 165 13.75 -14.88 7.50
N TYR A 166 12.98 -13.81 7.76
CA TYR A 166 12.42 -13.48 9.06
C TYR A 166 11.07 -14.19 9.19
N VAL A 167 11.10 -15.44 9.66
CA VAL A 167 9.89 -16.22 9.89
C VAL A 167 9.07 -15.58 11.03
N PRO A 168 7.75 -15.36 10.85
CA PRO A 168 6.88 -14.80 11.89
C PRO A 168 6.86 -15.69 13.15
N THR A 169 7.52 -15.21 14.21
CA THR A 169 7.57 -15.90 15.50
C THR A 169 7.46 -14.89 16.64
N GLY A 170 6.55 -15.12 17.59
CA GLY A 170 6.38 -14.28 18.78
C GLY A 170 4.97 -13.70 18.94
N PRO A 171 4.74 -12.93 20.01
CA PRO A 171 3.48 -12.22 20.26
C PRO A 171 3.44 -10.96 19.37
N TRP A 172 3.23 -11.17 18.07
CA TRP A 172 3.33 -10.14 17.04
C TRP A 172 2.23 -9.07 17.13
N ARG A 173 1.20 -9.30 17.95
CA ARG A 173 0.15 -8.34 18.30
C ARG A 173 0.07 -8.15 19.82
N PRO A 174 -0.58 -7.07 20.31
CA PRO A 174 -0.65 -6.78 21.73
C PRO A 174 -1.20 -7.95 22.57
N VAL A 175 -0.80 -7.99 23.84
CA VAL A 175 -1.39 -8.83 24.87
C VAL A 175 -1.97 -7.89 25.92
N ASP A 176 -3.30 -7.84 26.02
CA ASP A 176 -4.00 -6.95 26.95
C ASP A 176 -4.50 -7.73 28.18
N VAL A 177 -4.40 -7.13 29.36
CA VAL A 177 -5.07 -7.59 30.58
C VAL A 177 -6.30 -6.74 30.79
N LEU A 178 -7.48 -7.32 30.57
CA LEU A 178 -8.75 -6.62 30.76
C LEU A 178 -9.28 -6.90 32.17
N ASP A 179 -9.66 -5.84 32.88
CA ASP A 179 -10.14 -5.90 34.26
C ASP A 179 -11.65 -5.59 34.33
N PRO A 180 -12.51 -6.62 34.46
CA PRO A 180 -13.95 -6.44 34.64
C PRO A 180 -14.33 -5.66 35.91
N THR A 181 -13.44 -5.56 36.91
CA THR A 181 -13.70 -4.82 38.15
C THR A 181 -13.59 -3.31 37.97
N LEU A 182 -12.85 -2.85 36.96
CA LEU A 182 -12.75 -1.43 36.57
C LEU A 182 -13.93 -0.97 35.70
N GLY A 183 -14.91 -1.84 35.49
CA GLY A 183 -16.15 -1.57 34.77
C GLY A 183 -16.36 -2.48 33.55
N PRO A 184 -17.42 -2.24 32.78
CA PRO A 184 -17.84 -3.16 31.72
C PRO A 184 -16.78 -3.35 30.62
N VAL A 185 -16.26 -4.58 30.50
CA VAL A 185 -15.29 -4.97 29.48
C VAL A 185 -16.02 -5.47 28.25
N ILE A 186 -15.78 -4.85 27.08
CA ILE A 186 -16.38 -5.27 25.82
C ILE A 186 -15.57 -6.43 25.24
N VAL A 187 -16.22 -7.58 25.07
CA VAL A 187 -15.64 -8.81 24.50
C VAL A 187 -16.20 -9.14 23.11
N HIS A 188 -17.35 -8.55 22.78
CA HIS A 188 -17.93 -8.63 21.45
C HIS A 188 -18.35 -7.22 20.99
N ARG A 189 -17.94 -6.84 19.79
CA ARG A 189 -18.28 -5.55 19.18
C ARG A 189 -18.61 -5.77 17.71
N ASP A 190 -19.87 -5.54 17.37
CA ASP A 190 -20.35 -5.54 16.00
C ASP A 190 -20.94 -4.15 15.68
N LEU A 191 -20.36 -3.47 14.70
CA LEU A 191 -20.73 -2.12 14.28
C LEU A 191 -20.85 -2.11 12.76
N GLN A 192 -22.05 -1.88 12.25
CA GLN A 192 -22.33 -1.88 10.82
C GLN A 192 -22.93 -0.55 10.38
N ALA A 193 -22.22 0.15 9.50
CA ALA A 193 -22.74 1.35 8.84
C ALA A 193 -23.42 0.96 7.53
N ARG A 194 -24.62 1.50 7.29
CA ARG A 194 -25.35 1.38 6.02
C ARG A 194 -26.02 2.70 5.65
N VAL A 195 -26.36 2.85 4.38
CA VAL A 195 -27.06 4.03 3.84
C VAL A 195 -28.42 3.60 3.32
N ASP A 196 -29.46 4.35 3.69
CA ASP A 196 -30.82 4.23 3.15
C ASP A 196 -31.33 5.64 2.77
N GLY A 197 -31.42 5.89 1.45
CA GLY A 197 -31.64 7.23 0.91
C GLY A 197 -30.59 8.23 1.40
N GLU A 198 -31.04 9.27 2.10
CA GLU A 198 -30.18 10.31 2.68
C GLU A 198 -29.81 10.04 4.15
N THR A 199 -30.24 8.91 4.73
CA THR A 199 -30.00 8.58 6.13
C THR A 199 -28.91 7.50 6.26
N GLY A 200 -27.90 7.78 7.09
CA GLY A 200 -26.95 6.77 7.55
C GLY A 200 -27.51 6.03 8.77
N TRP A 201 -27.35 4.72 8.83
CA TRP A 201 -27.71 3.90 9.98
C TRP A 201 -26.49 3.17 10.51
N LEU A 202 -26.20 3.35 11.79
CA LEU A 202 -25.19 2.56 12.50
C LEU A 202 -25.91 1.52 13.36
N ASP A 203 -25.94 0.29 12.89
CA ASP A 203 -26.43 -0.86 13.64
C ASP A 203 -25.32 -1.35 14.58
N VAL A 204 -25.67 -1.69 15.81
CA VAL A 204 -24.72 -2.09 16.85
C VAL A 204 -25.20 -3.32 17.62
N GLU A 205 -24.27 -4.22 17.91
CA GLU A 205 -24.40 -5.25 18.95
C GLU A 205 -23.12 -5.27 19.79
N LEU A 206 -23.27 -5.18 21.11
CA LEU A 206 -22.15 -5.24 22.06
C LEU A 206 -22.38 -6.36 23.08
N GLY A 207 -21.35 -7.15 23.33
CA GLY A 207 -21.28 -8.15 24.39
C GLY A 207 -20.19 -7.83 25.41
N PHE A 208 -20.48 -8.08 26.68
CA PHE A 208 -19.62 -7.74 27.81
C PHE A 208 -19.13 -8.98 28.55
N ALA A 209 -17.94 -8.89 29.16
CA ALA A 209 -17.34 -10.00 29.91
C ALA A 209 -18.15 -10.40 31.16
N SER A 210 -18.97 -9.49 31.68
CA SER A 210 -19.84 -9.67 32.83
C SER A 210 -21.19 -9.00 32.56
N PRO A 211 -22.28 -9.45 33.22
CA PRO A 211 -23.58 -8.78 33.13
C PRO A 211 -23.48 -7.28 33.47
N LEU A 212 -24.16 -6.43 32.71
CA LEU A 212 -24.27 -5.02 33.06
C LEU A 212 -25.32 -4.85 34.19
N PRO A 213 -25.18 -3.83 35.06
CA PRO A 213 -26.19 -3.54 36.09
C PRO A 213 -27.58 -3.36 35.47
N ASP A 214 -28.63 -3.86 36.15
CA ASP A 214 -30.00 -3.90 35.61
C ASP A 214 -30.57 -2.51 35.27
N ASP A 215 -30.19 -1.49 36.05
CA ASP A 215 -30.60 -0.09 35.90
C ASP A 215 -29.68 0.74 34.98
N ALA A 216 -28.61 0.14 34.44
CA ALA A 216 -27.66 0.85 33.59
C ALA A 216 -28.30 1.22 32.24
N ALA A 217 -28.55 2.52 32.03
CA ALA A 217 -28.94 3.05 30.73
C ALA A 217 -27.75 2.99 29.76
N VAL A 218 -27.93 2.26 28.66
CA VAL A 218 -26.91 2.10 27.62
C VAL A 218 -27.32 2.89 26.38
N ARG A 219 -26.51 3.86 25.97
CA ARG A 219 -26.76 4.66 24.76
C ARG A 219 -25.54 4.61 23.85
N LEU A 220 -25.75 4.64 22.54
CA LEU A 220 -24.70 4.79 21.54
C LEU A 220 -24.82 6.16 20.87
N ALA A 221 -23.70 6.88 20.78
CA ALA A 221 -23.57 8.08 19.99
C ALA A 221 -22.81 7.80 18.68
N CYS A 222 -23.29 8.36 17.58
CA CYS A 222 -22.61 8.44 16.29
C CYS A 222 -22.57 9.93 15.87
N GLY A 223 -21.41 10.56 16.04
CA GLY A 223 -21.30 12.02 16.01
C GLY A 223 -22.24 12.67 17.01
N LYS A 224 -23.13 13.56 16.54
CA LYS A 224 -24.12 14.24 17.38
C LYS A 224 -25.41 13.45 17.64
N HIS A 225 -25.58 12.30 16.99
CA HIS A 225 -26.82 11.51 17.05
C HIS A 225 -26.69 10.43 18.11
N VAL A 226 -27.72 10.22 18.92
CA VAL A 226 -27.70 9.28 20.05
C VAL A 226 -28.94 8.40 20.02
N ALA A 227 -28.77 7.10 20.27
CA ALA A 227 -29.88 6.16 20.48
C ALA A 227 -29.67 5.34 21.75
N THR A 228 -30.77 4.93 22.38
CA THR A 228 -30.75 3.96 23.49
C THR A 228 -30.65 2.55 22.93
N LEU A 229 -29.78 1.73 23.50
CA LEU A 229 -29.62 0.33 23.13
C LEU A 229 -30.56 -0.54 23.98
N GLU A 230 -31.17 -1.51 23.34
CA GLU A 230 -31.99 -2.52 23.99
C GLU A 230 -31.10 -3.61 24.59
N ARG A 231 -31.41 -4.02 25.82
CA ARG A 231 -30.76 -5.15 26.47
C ARG A 231 -31.42 -6.45 26.01
N VAL A 232 -30.68 -7.24 25.23
CA VAL A 232 -31.16 -8.52 24.68
C VAL A 232 -30.73 -9.73 25.51
N ALA A 233 -29.70 -9.57 26.36
CA ALA A 233 -29.29 -10.52 27.40
C ALA A 233 -28.62 -9.75 28.56
N PRO A 234 -28.37 -10.37 29.74
CA PRO A 234 -27.74 -9.69 30.87
C PRO A 234 -26.40 -9.01 30.55
N ASP A 235 -25.66 -9.58 29.60
CA ASP A 235 -24.34 -9.18 29.13
C ASP A 235 -24.34 -8.68 27.67
N ARG A 236 -25.52 -8.43 27.07
CA ARG A 236 -25.62 -8.08 25.64
C ARG A 236 -26.66 -7.01 25.36
N VAL A 237 -26.27 -6.05 24.52
CA VAL A 237 -27.13 -4.96 24.06
C VAL A 237 -27.10 -4.82 22.54
N ARG A 238 -28.20 -4.34 21.96
CA ARG A 238 -28.35 -4.14 20.51
C ARG A 238 -29.17 -2.89 20.22
N GLY A 239 -28.93 -2.24 19.08
CA GLY A 239 -29.75 -1.13 18.61
C GLY A 239 -29.23 -0.51 17.34
N SER A 240 -29.80 0.62 16.95
CA SER A 240 -29.41 1.36 15.75
C SER A 240 -29.46 2.87 15.99
N VAL A 241 -28.47 3.60 15.47
CA VAL A 241 -28.44 5.08 15.47
C VAL A 241 -28.71 5.59 14.06
N ALA A 242 -29.72 6.43 13.90
CA ALA A 242 -30.00 7.12 12.64
C ALA A 242 -29.23 8.46 12.55
N VAL A 243 -28.64 8.72 11.40
CA VAL A 243 -27.93 9.95 11.04
C VAL A 243 -28.60 10.54 9.80
N PRO A 244 -29.63 11.40 9.95
CA PRO A 244 -30.33 12.02 8.83
C PRO A 244 -29.42 12.99 8.05
N ASN A 245 -29.61 13.06 6.72
CA ASN A 245 -28.79 13.88 5.81
C ASN A 245 -27.30 13.62 6.00
N VAL A 246 -26.93 12.34 5.95
CA VAL A 246 -25.58 11.90 6.27
C VAL A 246 -24.57 12.45 5.24
N ARG A 247 -23.50 13.09 5.72
CA ARG A 247 -22.33 13.34 4.87
C ARG A 247 -21.66 12.01 4.58
N ARG A 248 -21.72 11.57 3.32
CA ARG A 248 -21.16 10.30 2.88
C ARG A 248 -19.63 10.35 2.87
N TRP A 249 -19.00 9.22 3.16
CA TRP A 249 -17.57 9.04 3.03
C TRP A 249 -17.19 8.84 1.56
N TRP A 250 -16.11 9.48 1.13
CA TRP A 250 -15.55 9.38 -0.21
C TRP A 250 -14.05 9.09 -0.16
N PRO A 251 -13.47 8.42 -1.17
CA PRO A 251 -12.04 8.49 -1.37
C PRO A 251 -11.62 9.95 -1.61
N HIS A 252 -10.45 10.35 -1.11
CA HIS A 252 -10.04 11.78 -1.08
C HIS A 252 -9.95 12.44 -2.47
N THR A 253 -9.77 11.62 -3.50
CA THR A 253 -9.72 12.06 -4.90
C THR A 253 -11.09 12.50 -5.44
N HIS A 254 -12.19 12.02 -4.85
CA HIS A 254 -13.56 12.25 -5.31
C HIS A 254 -14.41 13.03 -4.31
N GLY A 255 -13.98 13.22 -3.06
CA GLY A 255 -14.74 13.99 -2.08
C GLY A 255 -14.13 13.98 -0.68
N GLU A 256 -14.90 14.45 0.30
CA GLU A 256 -14.51 14.45 1.70
C GLU A 256 -14.62 13.03 2.29
N PRO A 257 -13.57 12.48 2.93
CA PRO A 257 -13.65 11.24 3.69
C PRO A 257 -14.35 11.48 5.04
N ALA A 258 -15.66 11.79 5.00
CA ALA A 258 -16.43 12.14 6.19
C ALA A 258 -16.53 10.97 7.17
N LEU A 259 -16.05 11.18 8.40
CA LEU A 259 -16.08 10.21 9.51
C LEU A 259 -16.88 10.74 10.70
N TYR A 260 -17.45 9.82 11.46
CA TYR A 260 -18.22 10.08 12.67
C TYR A 260 -17.61 9.29 13.83
N ASP A 261 -17.35 9.96 14.94
CA ASP A 261 -16.95 9.29 16.18
C ASP A 261 -18.09 8.43 16.70
N VAL A 262 -17.76 7.22 17.16
CA VAL A 262 -18.70 6.27 17.76
C VAL A 262 -18.35 6.12 19.24
N GLU A 263 -19.30 6.38 20.11
CA GLU A 263 -19.10 6.34 21.56
C GLU A 263 -20.21 5.59 22.27
N LEU A 264 -19.84 4.75 23.23
CA LEU A 264 -20.75 4.11 24.16
C LEU A 264 -20.92 4.98 25.41
N HIS A 265 -22.15 5.29 25.76
CA HIS A 265 -22.51 5.97 27.00
C HIS A 265 -23.11 4.94 27.96
N LEU A 266 -22.40 4.64 29.05
CA LEU A 266 -22.75 3.57 29.99
C LEU A 266 -22.45 4.04 31.42
N GLY A 267 -23.47 4.03 32.29
CA GLY A 267 -23.29 4.42 33.70
C GLY A 267 -22.80 5.86 33.91
N GLY A 268 -23.07 6.77 32.96
CA GLY A 268 -22.58 8.15 32.99
C GLY A 268 -21.19 8.36 32.38
N GLU A 269 -20.46 7.28 32.06
CA GLU A 269 -19.18 7.35 31.35
C GLU A 269 -19.35 7.32 29.83
N ARG A 270 -18.43 7.98 29.11
CA ARG A 270 -18.31 7.92 27.66
C ARG A 270 -17.07 7.10 27.29
N ARG A 271 -17.26 6.09 26.44
CA ARG A 271 -16.20 5.17 26.01
C ARG A 271 -16.08 5.20 24.49
N PRO A 272 -14.95 5.62 23.90
CA PRO A 272 -14.79 5.63 22.46
C PRO A 272 -14.73 4.20 21.91
N LEU A 273 -15.49 3.94 20.85
CA LEU A 273 -15.52 2.67 20.13
C LEU A 273 -14.82 2.73 18.76
N GLY A 274 -14.36 3.92 18.36
CA GLY A 274 -13.69 4.17 17.08
C GLY A 274 -14.44 5.20 16.24
N THR A 275 -14.25 5.14 14.94
CA THR A 275 -14.93 5.99 13.95
C THR A 275 -15.62 5.12 12.90
N THR A 276 -16.64 5.66 12.25
CA THR A 276 -17.26 5.03 11.08
C THR A 276 -17.57 6.06 10.00
N GLY A 277 -17.80 5.60 8.77
CA GLY A 277 -18.22 6.41 7.64
C GLY A 277 -19.33 5.71 6.86
N PHE A 278 -20.15 6.49 6.17
CA PHE A 278 -21.33 6.00 5.47
C PHE A 278 -21.15 6.13 3.97
N ARG A 279 -21.20 5.03 3.23
CA ARG A 279 -20.99 5.02 1.78
C ARG A 279 -21.64 3.78 1.15
N THR A 280 -21.85 3.80 -0.17
CA THR A 280 -22.14 2.59 -0.95
C THR A 280 -20.96 2.25 -1.86
N ILE A 281 -20.69 0.96 -2.07
CA ILE A 281 -19.76 0.48 -3.09
C ILE A 281 -20.40 -0.64 -3.89
N GLU A 282 -20.21 -0.55 -5.20
CA GLU A 282 -20.69 -1.54 -6.17
C GLU A 282 -19.58 -1.85 -7.18
N ALA A 283 -19.53 -3.10 -7.64
CA ALA A 283 -18.73 -3.48 -8.78
C ALA A 283 -19.51 -3.25 -10.08
N ASP A 284 -18.88 -2.66 -11.08
CA ASP A 284 -19.44 -2.44 -12.41
C ASP A 284 -18.67 -3.29 -13.43
N ALA A 285 -19.40 -4.16 -14.13
CA ALA A 285 -18.85 -5.04 -15.15
C ALA A 285 -18.72 -4.36 -16.53
N GLY A 286 -19.10 -3.09 -16.64
CA GLY A 286 -19.15 -2.36 -17.90
C GLY A 286 -20.21 -2.89 -18.87
N ALA A 287 -20.33 -2.23 -20.03
CA ALA A 287 -21.35 -2.54 -21.02
C ALA A 287 -21.23 -3.94 -21.67
N ASP A 288 -20.01 -4.51 -21.70
CA ASP A 288 -19.76 -5.85 -22.25
C ASP A 288 -19.87 -6.97 -21.21
N GLY A 289 -20.12 -6.63 -19.94
CA GLY A 289 -20.21 -7.58 -18.82
C GLY A 289 -18.89 -8.25 -18.45
N LYS A 290 -17.76 -7.77 -18.98
CA LYS A 290 -16.43 -8.38 -18.79
C LYS A 290 -15.46 -7.51 -18.02
N GLY A 291 -15.84 -6.28 -17.66
CA GLY A 291 -15.02 -5.37 -16.87
C GLY A 291 -15.03 -5.68 -15.37
N PHE A 292 -14.23 -4.90 -14.65
CA PHE A 292 -14.30 -4.76 -13.21
C PHE A 292 -13.92 -3.32 -12.87
N ALA A 293 -14.89 -2.53 -12.45
CA ALA A 293 -14.72 -1.17 -11.98
C ALA A 293 -15.42 -0.99 -10.64
N LEU A 294 -15.05 0.03 -9.86
CA LEU A 294 -15.75 0.37 -8.62
C LEU A 294 -16.57 1.62 -8.81
N ARG A 295 -17.79 1.60 -8.27
CA ARG A 295 -18.62 2.80 -8.08
C ARG A 295 -18.71 3.09 -6.59
N VAL A 296 -18.31 4.28 -6.17
CA VAL A 296 -18.48 4.75 -4.80
C VAL A 296 -19.59 5.79 -4.79
N ASN A 297 -20.64 5.56 -3.98
CA ASN A 297 -21.82 6.44 -3.94
C ASN A 297 -22.44 6.69 -5.33
N GLY A 298 -22.38 5.69 -6.22
CA GLY A 298 -22.90 5.75 -7.60
C GLY A 298 -21.93 6.30 -8.65
N VAL A 299 -20.80 6.91 -8.25
CA VAL A 299 -19.82 7.53 -9.15
C VAL A 299 -18.69 6.53 -9.47
N PRO A 300 -18.34 6.31 -10.76
CA PRO A 300 -17.19 5.49 -11.14
C PRO A 300 -15.87 6.06 -10.59
N VAL A 301 -15.05 5.19 -10.02
CA VAL A 301 -13.73 5.53 -9.49
C VAL A 301 -12.68 4.74 -10.25
N PHE A 302 -11.74 5.44 -10.90
CA PHE A 302 -10.51 4.79 -11.37
C PHE A 302 -9.65 4.42 -10.16
N ALA A 303 -9.60 3.14 -9.82
CA ALA A 303 -8.86 2.67 -8.65
C ALA A 303 -7.36 2.71 -8.92
N ARG A 304 -6.62 3.48 -8.12
CA ARG A 304 -5.20 3.71 -8.34
C ARG A 304 -4.42 3.68 -7.04
N GLY A 305 -3.28 3.01 -7.09
CA GLY A 305 -2.31 3.01 -6.01
C GLY A 305 -1.32 1.88 -6.12
N ALA A 306 -1.10 1.17 -5.02
CA ALA A 306 -0.05 0.15 -4.95
C ALA A 306 -0.41 -0.98 -3.99
N CYS A 307 0.31 -2.09 -4.14
CA CYS A 307 0.27 -3.22 -3.22
C CYS A 307 1.15 -2.92 -1.99
N TRP A 308 0.56 -2.97 -0.80
CA TRP A 308 1.21 -2.81 0.48
C TRP A 308 2.01 -4.07 0.83
N SER A 309 3.26 -3.88 1.27
CA SER A 309 4.12 -4.94 1.80
C SER A 309 4.17 -4.89 3.34
N SER A 310 5.34 -4.94 3.97
CA SER A 310 5.49 -4.74 5.42
C SER A 310 6.19 -3.42 5.70
N ALA A 311 5.58 -2.54 6.50
CA ALA A 311 6.18 -1.28 6.94
C ALA A 311 7.21 -1.46 8.07
N ALA A 312 7.31 -2.65 8.65
CA ALA A 312 8.31 -2.97 9.66
C ALA A 312 8.70 -4.46 9.54
N PRO A 313 9.52 -4.84 8.55
CA PRO A 313 9.77 -6.25 8.20
C PRO A 313 10.24 -7.15 9.34
N LEU A 314 11.01 -6.62 10.30
CA LEU A 314 11.42 -7.37 11.50
C LEU A 314 10.28 -7.52 12.50
N ALA A 315 9.56 -6.42 12.81
CA ALA A 315 8.51 -6.42 13.84
C ALA A 315 7.17 -6.99 13.36
N LEU A 316 6.94 -7.00 12.04
CA LEU A 316 5.65 -7.29 11.38
C LEU A 316 4.49 -6.42 11.90
N HIS A 317 4.82 -5.33 12.56
CA HIS A 317 3.91 -4.34 13.12
C HIS A 317 4.58 -2.97 13.08
N ALA A 318 3.97 -2.03 12.36
CA ALA A 318 4.38 -0.63 12.39
C ALA A 318 3.60 0.14 13.46
N ASP A 319 4.20 1.23 13.96
CA ASP A 319 3.56 2.15 14.88
C ASP A 319 2.62 3.15 14.17
N ASP A 320 1.84 3.89 14.95
CA ASP A 320 0.86 4.86 14.44
C ASP A 320 1.53 5.95 13.58
N ALA A 321 2.70 6.44 13.98
CA ALA A 321 3.45 7.45 13.25
C ALA A 321 3.90 6.94 11.87
N THR A 322 4.36 5.70 11.79
CA THR A 322 4.77 5.06 10.54
C THR A 322 3.58 4.86 9.60
N TYR A 323 2.42 4.39 10.09
CA TYR A 323 1.21 4.31 9.25
C TYR A 323 0.78 5.69 8.76
N ARG A 324 0.70 6.68 9.65
CA ARG A 324 0.35 8.06 9.29
C ARG A 324 1.25 8.60 8.17
N ARG A 325 2.55 8.37 8.27
CA ARG A 325 3.54 8.83 7.28
C ARG A 325 3.39 8.10 5.95
N LEU A 326 3.42 6.77 5.97
CA LEU A 326 3.39 5.95 4.75
C LEU A 326 2.06 6.07 4.01
N LEU A 327 0.93 5.97 4.71
CA LEU A 327 -0.39 6.17 4.08
C LEU A 327 -0.61 7.63 3.69
N GLY A 328 0.02 8.57 4.39
CA GLY A 328 0.12 9.96 3.96
C GLY A 328 0.80 10.09 2.59
N TYR A 329 1.92 9.39 2.36
CA TYR A 329 2.57 9.34 1.06
C TYR A 329 1.70 8.67 -0.01
N ALA A 330 0.90 7.65 0.33
CA ALA A 330 -0.05 7.07 -0.62
C ALA A 330 -1.09 8.13 -1.06
N ARG A 331 -1.73 8.80 -0.10
CA ARG A 331 -2.69 9.89 -0.37
C ARG A 331 -2.05 11.01 -1.21
N ASP A 332 -0.86 11.45 -0.82
CA ASP A 332 -0.17 12.58 -1.44
C ASP A 332 0.33 12.25 -2.86
N ALA A 333 0.50 10.96 -3.20
CA ALA A 333 0.73 10.48 -4.56
C ALA A 333 -0.56 10.39 -5.41
N GLY A 334 -1.70 10.83 -4.87
CA GLY A 334 -2.99 10.72 -5.55
C GLY A 334 -3.55 9.31 -5.52
N PHE A 335 -2.97 8.35 -4.79
CA PHE A 335 -3.55 7.01 -4.67
C PHE A 335 -4.90 7.11 -3.95
N ASN A 336 -5.87 6.35 -4.42
CA ASN A 336 -7.18 6.21 -3.77
C ASN A 336 -7.45 4.78 -3.33
N MET A 337 -6.52 3.84 -3.58
CA MET A 337 -6.61 2.46 -3.17
C MET A 337 -5.24 1.89 -2.77
N ILE A 338 -5.22 1.09 -1.71
CA ILE A 338 -4.07 0.26 -1.32
C ILE A 338 -4.53 -1.21 -1.25
N ARG A 339 -3.74 -2.12 -1.82
CA ARG A 339 -4.00 -3.57 -1.74
C ARG A 339 -3.10 -4.25 -0.74
N VAL A 340 -3.67 -4.99 0.21
CA VAL A 340 -2.94 -5.91 1.09
C VAL A 340 -3.09 -7.31 0.53
N GLY A 341 -2.02 -7.83 -0.10
CA GLY A 341 -2.02 -9.14 -0.76
C GLY A 341 -2.01 -10.32 0.22
N GLY A 342 -2.47 -11.48 -0.23
CA GLY A 342 -2.65 -12.69 0.59
C GLY A 342 -1.34 -13.34 1.05
N THR A 343 -0.19 -12.88 0.54
CA THR A 343 1.16 -13.27 1.00
C THR A 343 1.63 -12.49 2.23
N MET A 344 0.93 -11.40 2.60
CA MET A 344 1.30 -10.46 3.66
C MET A 344 0.74 -10.89 5.03
N THR A 345 0.37 -9.92 5.86
CA THR A 345 -0.38 -10.09 7.11
C THR A 345 -1.62 -9.20 7.08
N TYR A 346 -2.67 -9.54 7.83
CA TYR A 346 -3.71 -8.54 8.14
C TYR A 346 -3.07 -7.43 8.95
N GLU A 347 -3.24 -6.19 8.51
CA GLU A 347 -2.61 -5.03 9.14
C GLU A 347 -3.27 -4.61 10.46
N ALA A 348 -2.61 -3.72 11.21
CA ALA A 348 -3.15 -3.23 12.49
C ALA A 348 -4.45 -2.44 12.31
N ASP A 349 -5.27 -2.29 13.37
CA ASP A 349 -6.42 -1.36 13.35
C ASP A 349 -6.03 0.06 12.94
N ALA A 350 -4.84 0.52 13.36
CA ALA A 350 -4.33 1.83 13.01
C ALA A 350 -4.17 2.00 11.49
N PHE A 351 -3.80 0.96 10.75
CA PHE A 351 -3.70 1.00 9.29
C PHE A 351 -5.07 1.34 8.67
N HIS A 352 -6.11 0.59 9.01
CA HIS A 352 -7.46 0.83 8.50
C HIS A 352 -8.01 2.19 8.96
N ALA A 353 -7.75 2.59 10.20
CA ALA A 353 -8.16 3.90 10.71
C ALA A 353 -7.49 5.06 9.95
N TRP A 354 -6.21 4.92 9.55
CA TRP A 354 -5.53 5.91 8.71
C TRP A 354 -6.03 5.88 7.27
N CYS A 355 -6.32 4.71 6.69
CA CYS A 355 -6.97 4.60 5.38
C CYS A 355 -8.35 5.28 5.38
N ASP A 356 -9.16 5.07 6.43
CA ASP A 356 -10.45 5.72 6.64
C ASP A 356 -10.30 7.25 6.66
N ARG A 357 -9.33 7.76 7.43
CA ARG A 357 -9.07 9.21 7.59
C ARG A 357 -8.52 9.85 6.31
N PHE A 358 -7.67 9.14 5.58
CA PHE A 358 -7.06 9.66 4.36
C PHE A 358 -7.89 9.42 3.10
N GLY A 359 -9.05 8.77 3.20
CA GLY A 359 -9.87 8.48 2.03
C GLY A 359 -9.19 7.50 1.07
N LEU A 360 -8.50 6.50 1.61
CA LEU A 360 -7.86 5.42 0.85
C LEU A 360 -8.75 4.18 0.93
N LEU A 361 -9.22 3.69 -0.21
CA LEU A 361 -9.89 2.40 -0.31
C LEU A 361 -8.89 1.29 0.02
N VAL A 362 -9.35 0.23 0.66
CA VAL A 362 -8.54 -0.96 0.94
C VAL A 362 -9.09 -2.13 0.15
N TRP A 363 -8.22 -2.70 -0.68
CA TRP A 363 -8.40 -4.05 -1.23
C TRP A 363 -7.69 -5.01 -0.27
N GLN A 364 -8.46 -5.90 0.37
CA GLN A 364 -7.94 -6.85 1.33
C GLN A 364 -8.08 -8.27 0.79
N ASP A 365 -6.96 -8.93 0.54
CA ASP A 365 -6.96 -10.37 0.37
C ASP A 365 -7.12 -11.04 1.76
N PHE A 366 -7.82 -12.16 1.85
CA PHE A 366 -7.57 -13.09 2.95
C PHE A 366 -6.15 -13.66 2.79
N MET A 367 -5.49 -14.00 3.90
CA MET A 367 -4.06 -14.39 3.92
C MET A 367 -3.83 -15.81 3.36
N PHE A 368 -4.19 -16.01 2.10
CA PHE A 368 -4.02 -17.23 1.33
C PHE A 368 -3.39 -16.88 -0.03
N ALA A 369 -2.36 -17.62 -0.41
CA ALA A 369 -1.70 -17.40 -1.69
C ALA A 369 -1.10 -18.68 -2.26
N ASN A 370 -1.27 -18.89 -3.57
CA ASN A 370 -0.67 -19.92 -4.45
C ASN A 370 -0.83 -21.40 -4.05
N PHE A 371 -1.11 -21.77 -2.80
CA PHE A 371 -1.26 -23.15 -2.34
C PHE A 371 -2.66 -23.71 -2.61
N ASP A 372 -2.75 -25.02 -2.88
CA ASP A 372 -3.99 -25.78 -2.69
C ASP A 372 -4.14 -26.06 -1.19
N TYR A 373 -4.82 -25.24 -0.41
CA TYR A 373 -4.88 -25.40 1.06
C TYR A 373 -5.59 -26.68 1.52
N ALA A 374 -5.23 -27.20 2.71
CA ALA A 374 -5.71 -28.47 3.26
C ALA A 374 -7.08 -28.34 3.96
N LEU A 375 -8.10 -27.87 3.23
CA LEU A 375 -9.45 -27.66 3.76
C LEU A 375 -10.20 -28.94 4.17
N ASP A 376 -9.72 -30.10 3.74
CA ASP A 376 -10.28 -31.40 4.12
C ASP A 376 -10.00 -31.78 5.57
N ASP A 377 -9.10 -31.07 6.25
CA ASP A 377 -8.91 -31.14 7.70
C ASP A 377 -9.92 -30.21 8.42
N PRO A 378 -10.88 -30.74 9.20
CA PRO A 378 -11.86 -29.92 9.92
C PRO A 378 -11.21 -28.92 10.88
N ALA A 379 -10.09 -29.26 11.53
CA ALA A 379 -9.43 -28.36 12.46
C ALA A 379 -8.80 -27.16 11.74
N PHE A 380 -8.20 -27.40 10.57
CA PHE A 380 -7.69 -26.33 9.72
C PHE A 380 -8.85 -25.45 9.23
N ALA A 381 -9.94 -26.06 8.79
CA ALA A 381 -11.11 -25.37 8.28
C ALA A 381 -11.81 -24.48 9.34
N ASP A 382 -11.92 -24.95 10.58
CA ASP A 382 -12.46 -24.19 11.72
C ASP A 382 -11.59 -22.97 12.06
N VAL A 383 -10.26 -23.09 11.94
CA VAL A 383 -9.34 -21.96 12.13
C VAL A 383 -9.54 -20.93 11.03
N VAL A 384 -9.72 -21.35 9.77
CA VAL A 384 -10.00 -20.45 8.65
C VAL A 384 -11.30 -19.67 8.87
N ASP A 385 -12.37 -20.34 9.29
CA ASP A 385 -13.65 -19.67 9.56
C ASP A 385 -13.51 -18.65 10.67
N ARG A 386 -12.85 -19.01 11.78
CA ARG A 386 -12.64 -18.11 12.91
C ARG A 386 -11.79 -16.90 12.52
N GLU A 387 -10.72 -17.12 11.77
CA GLU A 387 -9.87 -16.06 11.23
C GLU A 387 -10.69 -15.08 10.38
N ALA A 388 -11.48 -15.59 9.43
CA ALA A 388 -12.29 -14.78 8.54
C ALA A 388 -13.35 -13.98 9.30
N ASP A 389 -14.11 -14.62 10.19
CA ASP A 389 -15.13 -13.97 11.01
C ASP A 389 -14.53 -12.86 11.89
N GLN A 390 -13.40 -13.15 12.56
CA GLN A 390 -12.74 -12.16 13.42
C GLN A 390 -12.26 -10.94 12.64
N PHE A 391 -11.62 -11.14 11.48
CA PHE A 391 -11.19 -10.03 10.63
C PHE A 391 -12.37 -9.19 10.14
N LEU A 392 -13.42 -9.84 9.61
CA LEU A 392 -14.57 -9.15 9.03
C LEU A 392 -15.37 -8.36 10.07
N LEU A 393 -15.57 -8.93 11.27
CA LEU A 393 -16.25 -8.25 12.37
C LEU A 393 -15.43 -7.06 12.89
N ARG A 394 -14.11 -7.25 13.05
CA ARG A 394 -13.20 -6.21 13.56
C ARG A 394 -13.23 -4.94 12.70
N HIS A 395 -13.33 -5.09 11.39
CA HIS A 395 -13.30 -3.97 10.43
C HIS A 395 -14.66 -3.60 9.85
N ARG A 396 -15.77 -4.13 10.38
CA ARG A 396 -17.12 -3.91 9.86
C ARG A 396 -17.56 -2.44 9.79
N ALA A 397 -17.05 -1.62 10.70
CA ALA A 397 -17.32 -0.18 10.73
C ALA A 397 -16.39 0.66 9.82
N SER A 398 -15.36 0.05 9.24
CA SER A 398 -14.33 0.75 8.47
C SER A 398 -14.82 1.03 7.04
N PRO A 399 -15.06 2.30 6.68
CA PRO A 399 -15.53 2.66 5.34
C PRO A 399 -14.46 2.46 4.26
N SER A 400 -13.17 2.38 4.59
CA SER A 400 -12.11 2.17 3.60
C SER A 400 -12.16 0.80 2.95
N LEU A 401 -12.55 -0.27 3.67
CA LEU A 401 -12.54 -1.64 3.14
C LEU A 401 -13.51 -1.74 1.95
N ALA A 402 -12.98 -1.87 0.73
CA ALA A 402 -13.71 -1.70 -0.51
C ALA A 402 -13.81 -2.99 -1.35
N VAL A 403 -12.76 -3.80 -1.31
CA VAL A 403 -12.70 -5.11 -1.96
C VAL A 403 -12.20 -6.13 -0.95
N LEU A 404 -12.92 -7.25 -0.82
CA LEU A 404 -12.45 -8.48 -0.18
C LEU A 404 -12.06 -9.46 -1.28
N CYS A 405 -10.87 -10.04 -1.18
CA CYS A 405 -10.37 -11.01 -2.15
C CYS A 405 -10.07 -12.33 -1.46
N GLY A 406 -10.54 -13.45 -2.01
CA GLY A 406 -10.39 -14.76 -1.39
C GLY A 406 -8.93 -15.22 -1.24
N GLY A 407 -8.06 -14.86 -2.18
CA GLY A 407 -6.63 -15.14 -2.13
C GLY A 407 -5.84 -14.51 -3.27
N SER A 408 -4.51 -14.67 -3.22
CA SER A 408 -3.59 -14.25 -4.29
C SER A 408 -3.12 -15.44 -5.11
N GLU A 409 -3.30 -15.36 -6.42
CA GLU A 409 -2.76 -16.27 -7.43
C GLU A 409 -3.05 -17.77 -7.22
N ILE A 410 -4.08 -18.13 -6.44
CA ILE A 410 -4.43 -19.53 -6.22
C ILE A 410 -5.03 -20.10 -7.51
N ALA A 411 -5.94 -19.36 -8.14
CA ALA A 411 -6.55 -19.74 -9.41
C ALA A 411 -5.52 -19.69 -10.54
N GLN A 412 -4.64 -18.69 -10.53
CA GLN A 412 -3.51 -18.60 -11.48
C GLN A 412 -2.58 -19.79 -11.37
N GLN A 413 -2.13 -20.14 -10.16
CA GLN A 413 -1.25 -21.29 -9.95
C GLN A 413 -1.90 -22.60 -10.40
N ALA A 414 -3.19 -22.79 -10.10
CA ALA A 414 -3.96 -23.94 -10.57
C ALA A 414 -4.01 -24.01 -12.10
N ALA A 415 -4.28 -22.88 -12.77
CA ALA A 415 -4.32 -22.79 -14.23
C ALA A 415 -2.95 -23.06 -14.88
N MET A 416 -1.89 -22.43 -14.39
CA MET A 416 -0.53 -22.61 -14.91
C MET A 416 0.03 -24.02 -14.66
N SER A 417 -0.53 -24.75 -13.68
CA SER A 417 -0.22 -26.16 -13.44
C SER A 417 -0.96 -27.12 -14.39
N GLY A 418 -1.73 -26.59 -15.34
CA GLY A 418 -2.40 -27.36 -16.39
C GLY A 418 -3.78 -27.90 -15.99
N LEU A 419 -4.37 -27.44 -14.89
CA LEU A 419 -5.70 -27.89 -14.47
C LEU A 419 -6.80 -27.28 -15.35
N GLY A 420 -7.77 -28.11 -15.76
CA GLY A 420 -8.94 -27.67 -16.50
C GLY A 420 -9.94 -26.88 -15.64
N THR A 421 -10.88 -26.17 -16.26
CA THR A 421 -11.80 -25.24 -15.58
C THR A 421 -12.49 -25.81 -14.34
N LYS A 422 -13.05 -27.03 -14.43
CA LYS A 422 -13.72 -27.69 -13.29
C LYS A 422 -12.76 -28.01 -12.15
N GLN A 423 -11.52 -28.37 -12.45
CA GLN A 423 -10.50 -28.75 -11.45
C GLN A 423 -9.93 -27.53 -10.71
N ARG A 424 -10.05 -26.35 -11.31
CA ARG A 424 -9.64 -25.06 -10.72
C ARG A 424 -10.67 -24.46 -9.77
N PHE A 425 -11.81 -25.14 -9.54
CA PHE A 425 -12.74 -24.70 -8.51
C PHE A 425 -12.05 -24.66 -7.15
N LEU A 426 -12.20 -23.53 -6.45
CA LEU A 426 -11.55 -23.24 -5.18
C LEU A 426 -12.64 -23.13 -4.10
N GLU A 427 -12.99 -24.22 -3.44
CA GLU A 427 -13.98 -24.21 -2.34
C GLU A 427 -13.66 -23.15 -1.28
N LEU A 428 -12.38 -23.00 -0.94
CA LEU A 428 -11.89 -21.99 0.00
C LEU A 428 -12.36 -20.58 -0.37
N THR A 429 -12.08 -20.16 -1.61
CA THR A 429 -12.22 -18.76 -2.00
C THR A 429 -13.50 -18.47 -2.77
N ALA A 430 -14.05 -19.43 -3.51
CA ALA A 430 -15.27 -19.25 -4.28
C ALA A 430 -16.55 -19.52 -3.45
N GLU A 431 -16.48 -20.30 -2.38
CA GLU A 431 -17.62 -20.64 -1.53
C GLU A 431 -17.44 -20.19 -0.08
N ARG A 432 -16.45 -20.74 0.63
CA ARG A 432 -16.34 -20.59 2.08
C ARG A 432 -16.09 -19.14 2.51
N LEU A 433 -15.01 -18.52 2.02
CA LEU A 433 -14.69 -17.13 2.32
C LEU A 433 -15.70 -16.14 1.69
N ALA A 434 -16.26 -16.49 0.53
CA ALA A 434 -17.32 -15.71 -0.11
C ALA A 434 -18.59 -15.65 0.77
N ALA A 435 -18.97 -16.77 1.40
CA ALA A 435 -20.11 -16.84 2.30
C ALA A 435 -19.89 -15.99 3.57
N HIS A 436 -18.70 -16.05 4.16
CA HIS A 436 -18.33 -15.18 5.30
C HIS A 436 -18.39 -13.70 4.91
N ALA A 437 -17.79 -13.33 3.78
CA ALA A 437 -17.83 -11.97 3.26
C ALA A 437 -19.28 -11.50 3.02
N ALA A 438 -20.13 -12.31 2.40
CA ALA A 438 -21.53 -11.97 2.16
C ALA A 438 -22.35 -11.82 3.46
N ALA A 439 -22.09 -12.66 4.47
CA ALA A 439 -22.80 -12.62 5.74
C ALA A 439 -22.39 -11.42 6.61
N ARG A 440 -21.11 -11.06 6.62
CA ARG A 440 -20.56 -10.03 7.50
C ARG A 440 -20.40 -8.66 6.83
N ARG A 441 -20.01 -8.63 5.55
CA ARG A 441 -19.69 -7.42 4.77
C ARG A 441 -20.37 -7.40 3.40
N PRO A 442 -21.72 -7.49 3.34
CA PRO A 442 -22.45 -7.38 2.06
C PRO A 442 -22.28 -6.01 1.38
N ASP A 443 -21.76 -5.02 2.09
CA ASP A 443 -21.43 -3.67 1.61
C ASP A 443 -20.07 -3.58 0.87
N VAL A 444 -19.32 -4.68 0.79
CA VAL A 444 -17.97 -4.75 0.22
C VAL A 444 -17.97 -5.70 -0.98
N VAL A 445 -17.30 -5.29 -2.07
CA VAL A 445 -17.18 -6.13 -3.26
C VAL A 445 -16.32 -7.34 -2.98
N TYR A 446 -16.76 -8.53 -3.40
CA TYR A 446 -16.00 -9.77 -3.27
C TYR A 446 -15.40 -10.20 -4.61
N VAL A 447 -14.11 -10.54 -4.60
CA VAL A 447 -13.36 -11.14 -5.71
C VAL A 447 -12.85 -12.52 -5.27
N PRO A 448 -13.14 -13.62 -5.99
CA PRO A 448 -12.72 -14.95 -5.54
C PRO A 448 -11.20 -15.13 -5.50
N ASP A 449 -10.44 -14.53 -6.41
CA ASP A 449 -8.97 -14.63 -6.44
C ASP A 449 -8.40 -13.41 -7.18
N SER A 450 -7.18 -13.00 -6.85
CA SER A 450 -6.44 -12.01 -7.63
C SER A 450 -5.27 -12.73 -8.31
N PRO A 451 -5.31 -12.98 -9.64
CA PRO A 451 -6.32 -12.51 -10.61
C PRO A 451 -7.55 -13.43 -10.78
N ASP A 452 -8.62 -12.92 -11.42
CA ASP A 452 -9.91 -13.61 -11.63
C ASP A 452 -10.54 -13.24 -12.99
N GLY A 453 -11.30 -14.19 -13.56
CA GLY A 453 -12.09 -14.00 -14.78
C GLY A 453 -11.62 -14.80 -15.99
N GLY A 454 -12.41 -14.73 -17.07
CA GLY A 454 -12.09 -15.34 -18.35
C GLY A 454 -11.87 -16.85 -18.35
N VAL A 455 -11.31 -17.34 -19.46
CA VAL A 455 -10.93 -18.76 -19.62
C VAL A 455 -9.70 -19.11 -18.80
N LEU A 456 -8.78 -18.14 -18.67
CA LEU A 456 -7.59 -18.18 -17.84
C LEU A 456 -7.61 -16.93 -16.95
N PRO A 457 -7.42 -17.09 -15.63
CA PRO A 457 -7.64 -16.01 -14.65
C PRO A 457 -6.71 -14.82 -14.83
N PHE A 458 -5.53 -15.02 -15.42
CA PHE A 458 -4.51 -13.99 -15.61
C PHE A 458 -4.61 -13.23 -16.95
N VAL A 459 -5.69 -13.42 -17.72
CA VAL A 459 -5.88 -12.71 -19.00
C VAL A 459 -6.34 -11.28 -18.72
N PRO A 460 -5.63 -10.23 -19.19
CA PRO A 460 -5.85 -8.85 -18.74
C PRO A 460 -7.18 -8.21 -19.20
N ARG A 461 -7.78 -8.76 -20.27
CA ARG A 461 -8.98 -8.20 -20.90
C ARG A 461 -10.31 -8.60 -20.29
N GLU A 462 -10.30 -9.34 -19.18
CA GLU A 462 -11.51 -9.73 -18.46
C GLU A 462 -11.28 -9.57 -16.96
N ARG A 463 -12.21 -8.88 -16.28
CA ARG A 463 -12.24 -8.65 -14.83
C ARG A 463 -10.92 -8.15 -14.24
N VAL A 464 -10.23 -8.96 -13.44
CA VAL A 464 -9.09 -8.57 -12.59
C VAL A 464 -7.86 -9.36 -13.02
N SER A 465 -6.73 -8.69 -13.21
CA SER A 465 -5.50 -9.30 -13.72
C SER A 465 -4.25 -8.82 -12.99
N HIS A 466 -3.18 -9.62 -13.06
CA HIS A 466 -1.82 -9.17 -12.77
C HIS A 466 -1.17 -8.80 -14.11
N TYR A 467 -1.05 -7.52 -14.41
CA TYR A 467 -0.53 -7.03 -15.70
C TYR A 467 0.97 -6.70 -15.59
N TYR A 468 1.79 -7.61 -16.09
CA TYR A 468 3.25 -7.44 -16.17
C TYR A 468 3.77 -7.32 -17.60
N GLY A 469 2.91 -6.95 -18.56
CA GLY A 469 3.28 -6.74 -19.96
C GLY A 469 4.37 -5.68 -20.09
N VAL A 470 4.02 -4.42 -19.82
CA VAL A 470 5.01 -3.38 -19.51
C VAL A 470 5.58 -3.67 -18.13
N GLY A 471 6.87 -3.95 -18.04
CA GLY A 471 7.51 -4.52 -16.84
C GLY A 471 8.13 -5.87 -17.14
N ALA A 472 7.84 -6.89 -16.32
CA ALA A 472 8.54 -8.18 -16.34
C ALA A 472 8.55 -8.90 -17.71
N TYR A 473 7.52 -8.72 -18.54
CA TYR A 473 7.45 -9.33 -19.88
C TYR A 473 8.05 -8.47 -21.00
N LEU A 474 8.69 -7.35 -20.66
CA LEU A 474 9.46 -6.51 -21.59
C LEU A 474 8.67 -6.04 -22.82
N ARG A 475 7.36 -5.84 -22.67
CA ARG A 475 6.51 -5.37 -23.77
C ARG A 475 6.70 -3.85 -23.97
N PRO A 476 6.58 -3.36 -25.22
CA PRO A 476 6.61 -1.92 -25.49
C PRO A 476 5.43 -1.21 -24.82
N LEU A 477 5.54 0.11 -24.60
CA LEU A 477 4.51 0.90 -23.91
C LEU A 477 3.11 0.81 -24.55
N GLU A 478 3.04 0.68 -25.88
CA GLU A 478 1.79 0.47 -26.63
C GLU A 478 1.00 -0.80 -26.19
N ASP A 479 1.67 -1.75 -25.54
CA ASP A 479 1.04 -2.95 -25.00
C ASP A 479 0.05 -2.63 -23.87
N ALA A 480 0.28 -1.56 -23.09
CA ALA A 480 -0.62 -1.09 -22.04
C ALA A 480 -2.04 -0.80 -22.58
N ARG A 481 -2.11 -0.36 -23.84
CA ARG A 481 -3.36 -0.19 -24.60
C ARG A 481 -3.79 -1.50 -25.29
N ARG A 482 -2.87 -2.16 -26.00
CA ARG A 482 -3.18 -3.35 -26.82
C ARG A 482 -3.69 -4.54 -26.00
N ALA A 483 -3.27 -4.66 -24.75
CA ALA A 483 -3.70 -5.72 -23.84
C ALA A 483 -5.18 -5.61 -23.41
N ASP A 484 -5.84 -4.48 -23.68
CA ASP A 484 -7.23 -4.19 -23.28
C ASP A 484 -7.47 -4.41 -21.78
N VAL A 485 -6.50 -4.01 -20.95
CA VAL A 485 -6.52 -4.21 -19.48
C VAL A 485 -7.82 -3.68 -18.89
N ARG A 486 -8.52 -4.49 -18.10
CA ARG A 486 -9.75 -4.09 -17.39
C ARG A 486 -9.49 -3.60 -15.99
N PHE A 487 -8.73 -4.37 -15.21
CA PHE A 487 -8.22 -3.96 -13.92
C PHE A 487 -6.91 -4.70 -13.66
N ALA A 488 -5.86 -3.96 -13.31
CA ALA A 488 -4.58 -4.53 -12.92
C ALA A 488 -4.42 -4.46 -11.39
N SER A 489 -4.75 -5.53 -10.67
CA SER A 489 -4.57 -5.61 -9.20
C SER A 489 -3.10 -5.75 -8.79
N GLU A 490 -2.23 -6.06 -9.76
CA GLU A 490 -0.78 -5.88 -9.71
C GLU A 490 -0.28 -5.42 -11.09
N CYS A 491 0.66 -4.48 -11.13
CA CYS A 491 1.32 -4.09 -12.36
C CYS A 491 2.66 -3.40 -12.15
N LEU A 492 3.40 -3.17 -13.25
CA LEU A 492 4.57 -2.28 -13.29
C LEU A 492 5.63 -2.59 -12.22
N ALA A 493 5.95 -3.88 -12.08
CA ALA A 493 7.06 -4.33 -11.24
C ALA A 493 8.41 -3.97 -11.89
N PHE A 494 9.23 -3.19 -11.18
CA PHE A 494 10.57 -2.76 -11.60
C PHE A 494 11.56 -2.76 -10.43
N ALA A 495 12.87 -2.93 -10.71
CA ALA A 495 13.91 -2.64 -9.73
C ALA A 495 14.09 -1.12 -9.60
N ASN A 496 13.33 -0.52 -8.68
CA ASN A 496 13.29 0.92 -8.47
C ASN A 496 14.54 1.37 -7.72
N VAL A 497 15.46 2.04 -8.42
CA VAL A 497 16.70 2.58 -7.83
C VAL A 497 16.35 3.58 -6.71
N PRO A 498 16.89 3.43 -5.49
CA PRO A 498 16.54 4.28 -4.35
C PRO A 498 17.15 5.68 -4.48
N SER A 499 16.87 6.60 -3.56
CA SER A 499 17.42 7.97 -3.57
C SER A 499 18.95 8.02 -3.41
N ASN A 500 19.58 9.17 -3.67
CA ASN A 500 21.02 9.33 -3.42
C ASN A 500 21.37 9.13 -1.93
N ALA A 501 20.53 9.62 -1.01
CA ALA A 501 20.74 9.43 0.42
C ALA A 501 20.79 7.94 0.82
N MET A 502 19.94 7.09 0.21
CA MET A 502 20.03 5.64 0.40
C MET A 502 21.29 5.04 -0.26
N LEU A 503 21.70 5.53 -1.43
CA LEU A 503 22.95 5.07 -2.05
C LEU A 503 24.17 5.45 -1.21
N ASP A 504 24.18 6.63 -0.58
CA ASP A 504 25.22 7.06 0.36
C ASP A 504 25.28 6.13 1.58
N GLU A 505 24.13 5.77 2.17
CA GLU A 505 24.03 4.79 3.26
C GLU A 505 24.56 3.41 2.86
N LEU A 506 24.32 3.00 1.61
CA LEU A 506 24.82 1.75 1.05
C LEU A 506 26.29 1.83 0.60
N GLY A 507 26.89 3.01 0.55
CA GLY A 507 28.24 3.23 0.04
C GLY A 507 28.37 3.00 -1.47
N TRP A 508 27.36 3.41 -2.25
CA TRP A 508 27.32 3.35 -3.73
C TRP A 508 27.77 2.01 -4.32
N PRO A 509 27.08 0.89 -3.98
CA PRO A 509 27.45 -0.42 -4.49
C PRO A 509 27.32 -0.47 -6.02
N GLY A 510 28.28 -1.12 -6.67
CA GLY A 510 28.14 -1.54 -8.05
C GLY A 510 27.00 -2.56 -8.19
N VAL A 511 26.23 -2.47 -9.27
CA VAL A 511 25.03 -3.31 -9.48
C VAL A 511 25.30 -4.82 -9.59
N HIS A 512 26.56 -5.21 -9.76
CA HIS A 512 27.00 -6.61 -9.81
C HIS A 512 27.41 -7.16 -8.43
N GLU A 513 27.51 -6.29 -7.42
CA GLU A 513 27.90 -6.70 -6.09
C GLU A 513 26.80 -7.54 -5.42
N PRO A 514 27.15 -8.60 -4.67
CA PRO A 514 26.16 -9.45 -4.00
C PRO A 514 25.21 -8.67 -3.09
N ARG A 515 25.68 -7.62 -2.41
CA ARG A 515 24.84 -6.77 -1.54
C ARG A 515 23.78 -5.97 -2.29
N TRP A 516 24.04 -5.56 -3.54
CA TRP A 516 23.02 -4.94 -4.39
C TRP A 516 22.03 -6.00 -4.86
N LYS A 517 22.54 -7.10 -5.42
CA LYS A 517 21.72 -8.19 -5.95
C LYS A 517 20.85 -8.89 -4.91
N ALA A 518 21.21 -8.83 -3.62
CA ALA A 518 20.37 -9.34 -2.53
C ALA A 518 19.04 -8.58 -2.40
N ALA A 519 18.99 -7.30 -2.78
CA ALA A 519 17.80 -6.47 -2.74
C ALA A 519 17.12 -6.30 -4.12
N VAL A 520 17.78 -6.75 -5.20
CA VAL A 520 17.19 -6.75 -6.53
C VAL A 520 16.27 -7.97 -6.66
N PRO A 521 14.99 -7.75 -6.94
CA PRO A 521 14.08 -8.87 -6.99
C PRO A 521 14.31 -9.79 -8.18
N ARG A 522 13.93 -11.06 -8.04
CA ARG A 522 13.99 -12.05 -9.12
C ARG A 522 12.98 -13.17 -8.91
N ASP A 523 12.48 -13.71 -10.01
CA ASP A 523 11.59 -14.86 -9.97
C ASP A 523 12.39 -16.17 -9.76
N PRO A 524 11.84 -17.14 -9.01
CA PRO A 524 12.51 -18.43 -8.80
C PRO A 524 12.81 -19.16 -10.11
N GLY A 525 14.10 -19.42 -10.36
CA GLY A 525 14.58 -20.21 -11.50
C GLY A 525 14.77 -19.42 -12.80
N THR A 526 14.64 -18.09 -12.79
CA THR A 526 14.96 -17.25 -13.96
C THR A 526 16.45 -16.91 -14.03
N SER A 527 16.96 -16.75 -15.25
CA SER A 527 18.34 -16.27 -15.52
C SER A 527 18.47 -14.75 -15.51
N TRP A 528 17.35 -14.03 -15.33
CA TRP A 528 17.25 -12.58 -15.33
C TRP A 528 16.68 -12.10 -13.99
N ASP A 529 16.91 -10.84 -13.66
CA ASP A 529 16.34 -10.15 -12.51
C ASP A 529 15.74 -8.78 -12.90
N PHE A 530 15.15 -8.07 -11.94
CA PHE A 530 14.47 -6.82 -12.25
C PHE A 530 15.40 -5.64 -12.60
N ASP A 531 16.74 -5.77 -12.43
CA ASP A 531 17.68 -4.82 -13.06
C ASP A 531 17.65 -5.00 -14.58
N ASP A 532 17.63 -6.24 -15.08
CA ASP A 532 17.58 -6.54 -16.52
C ASP A 532 16.30 -5.96 -17.15
N VAL A 533 15.18 -6.01 -16.41
CA VAL A 533 13.91 -5.40 -16.81
C VAL A 533 14.04 -3.89 -16.95
N ARG A 534 14.62 -3.20 -15.96
CA ARG A 534 14.89 -1.75 -16.06
C ARG A 534 15.83 -1.42 -17.23
N ASP A 535 16.91 -2.19 -17.37
CA ASP A 535 17.94 -2.00 -18.39
C ASP A 535 17.39 -2.23 -19.81
N HIS A 536 16.38 -3.09 -19.97
CA HIS A 536 15.62 -3.20 -21.22
C HIS A 536 15.00 -1.85 -21.61
N TYR A 537 14.30 -1.17 -20.70
CA TYR A 537 13.66 0.11 -20.99
C TYR A 537 14.65 1.26 -21.15
N LEU A 538 15.79 1.24 -20.44
CA LEU A 538 16.91 2.15 -20.74
C LEU A 538 17.37 2.03 -22.19
N ARG A 539 17.52 0.79 -22.66
CA ARG A 539 17.94 0.54 -24.04
C ARG A 539 16.89 0.97 -25.05
N THR A 540 15.63 0.57 -24.85
CA THR A 540 14.58 0.77 -25.86
C THR A 540 14.02 2.18 -25.90
N LEU A 541 13.93 2.87 -24.75
CA LEU A 541 13.36 4.22 -24.69
C LEU A 541 14.42 5.31 -24.81
N TYR A 542 15.64 5.09 -24.29
CA TYR A 542 16.69 6.13 -24.21
C TYR A 542 17.87 5.87 -25.16
N ASP A 543 17.90 4.75 -25.89
CA ASP A 543 19.03 4.34 -26.75
C ASP A 543 20.37 4.28 -26.02
N VAL A 544 20.34 3.83 -24.76
CA VAL A 544 21.52 3.69 -23.90
C VAL A 544 21.95 2.24 -23.85
N THR A 545 23.26 1.98 -23.92
CA THR A 545 23.85 0.66 -23.63
C THR A 545 24.18 0.55 -22.13
N PRO A 546 23.36 -0.13 -21.31
CA PRO A 546 23.47 -0.07 -19.85
C PRO A 546 24.81 -0.61 -19.32
N ASP A 547 25.29 -1.72 -19.89
CA ASP A 547 26.57 -2.36 -19.52
C ASP A 547 27.80 -1.49 -19.76
N ARG A 548 27.72 -0.60 -20.74
CA ARG A 548 28.76 0.38 -21.04
C ARG A 548 28.64 1.56 -20.07
N LEU A 549 27.44 2.14 -19.95
CA LEU A 549 27.20 3.30 -19.12
C LEU A 549 27.56 3.04 -17.65
N ARG A 550 27.16 1.89 -17.10
CA ARG A 550 27.47 1.53 -15.71
C ARG A 550 28.97 1.40 -15.40
N ARG A 551 29.83 1.21 -16.43
CA ARG A 551 31.29 1.13 -16.27
C ARG A 551 31.97 2.49 -16.48
N GLU A 552 31.46 3.26 -17.44
CA GLU A 552 32.05 4.55 -17.83
C GLU A 552 31.57 5.70 -16.92
N ASP A 553 30.28 5.70 -16.54
CA ASP A 553 29.65 6.70 -15.68
C ASP A 553 28.51 6.08 -14.82
N PRO A 554 28.85 5.45 -13.69
CA PRO A 554 27.87 4.85 -12.79
C PRO A 554 26.82 5.83 -12.25
N ALA A 555 27.20 7.10 -12.03
CA ALA A 555 26.29 8.12 -11.53
C ALA A 555 25.20 8.44 -12.57
N ARG A 556 25.60 8.60 -13.84
CA ARG A 556 24.65 8.78 -14.95
C ARG A 556 23.79 7.55 -15.18
N TYR A 557 24.33 6.35 -14.97
CA TYR A 557 23.53 5.12 -15.03
C TYR A 557 22.38 5.14 -14.02
N PHE A 558 22.64 5.47 -12.74
CA PHE A 558 21.58 5.55 -11.73
C PHE A 558 20.59 6.69 -12.00
N GLU A 559 21.06 7.84 -12.49
CA GLU A 559 20.20 8.95 -12.88
C GLU A 559 19.21 8.55 -13.99
N LEU A 560 19.70 7.97 -15.09
CA LEU A 560 18.85 7.55 -16.20
C LEU A 560 17.95 6.37 -15.81
N SER A 561 18.43 5.47 -14.95
CA SER A 561 17.67 4.36 -14.40
C SER A 561 16.42 4.83 -13.64
N ARG A 562 16.54 5.89 -12.85
CA ARG A 562 15.41 6.50 -12.13
C ARG A 562 14.47 7.25 -13.08
N ALA A 563 15.03 7.97 -14.06
CA ALA A 563 14.28 8.75 -15.04
C ALA A 563 13.43 7.88 -15.96
N VAL A 564 13.98 6.78 -16.49
CA VAL A 564 13.25 5.93 -17.43
C VAL A 564 12.06 5.25 -16.77
N ILE A 565 12.20 4.80 -15.52
CA ILE A 565 11.07 4.19 -14.79
C ILE A 565 10.01 5.25 -14.46
N ALA A 566 10.42 6.46 -14.11
CA ALA A 566 9.48 7.57 -13.94
C ALA A 566 8.67 7.84 -15.23
N ASP A 567 9.31 7.82 -16.39
CA ASP A 567 8.62 7.98 -17.69
C ASP A 567 7.67 6.79 -17.99
N VAL A 568 8.12 5.55 -17.78
CA VAL A 568 7.28 4.34 -18.00
C VAL A 568 6.02 4.39 -17.13
N MET A 569 6.14 4.80 -15.86
CA MET A 569 4.98 4.95 -14.96
C MET A 569 4.00 6.01 -15.46
N ARG A 570 4.50 7.19 -15.86
CA ARG A 570 3.66 8.28 -16.38
C ARG A 570 2.92 7.88 -17.64
N ASP A 571 3.61 7.28 -18.60
CA ASP A 571 3.01 6.94 -19.89
C ASP A 571 1.95 5.84 -19.74
N THR A 572 2.27 4.80 -18.97
CA THR A 572 1.33 3.68 -18.77
C THR A 572 0.05 4.15 -18.09
N TYR A 573 0.15 4.96 -17.04
CA TYR A 573 -1.05 5.52 -16.39
C TYR A 573 -1.77 6.55 -17.26
N SER A 574 -1.06 7.28 -18.14
CA SER A 574 -1.71 8.18 -19.11
C SER A 574 -2.58 7.37 -20.08
N GLU A 575 -2.07 6.24 -20.58
CA GLU A 575 -2.83 5.31 -21.43
C GLU A 575 -4.04 4.71 -20.71
N TRP A 576 -3.91 4.35 -19.44
CA TRP A 576 -5.02 3.76 -18.69
C TRP A 576 -6.07 4.76 -18.22
N ARG A 577 -5.69 6.01 -17.93
CA ARG A 577 -6.60 7.06 -17.46
C ARG A 577 -7.24 7.89 -18.57
N ARG A 578 -6.81 7.74 -19.82
CA ARG A 578 -7.37 8.50 -20.94
C ARG A 578 -8.86 8.21 -21.15
N ASN A 579 -9.58 9.18 -21.71
CA ASN A 579 -10.96 8.95 -22.15
C ASN A 579 -11.00 7.85 -23.24
N GLY A 580 -11.92 6.89 -23.08
CA GLY A 580 -12.05 5.72 -23.96
C GLY A 580 -11.13 4.55 -23.61
N SER A 581 -10.38 4.62 -22.51
CA SER A 581 -9.75 3.44 -21.91
C SER A 581 -10.81 2.54 -21.26
N ARG A 582 -10.56 1.23 -21.27
CA ARG A 582 -11.38 0.23 -20.55
C ARG A 582 -10.76 -0.19 -19.22
N CYS A 583 -9.56 0.31 -18.92
CA CYS A 583 -8.91 0.10 -17.65
C CYS A 583 -9.59 0.96 -16.59
N ALA A 584 -10.16 0.32 -15.58
CA ALA A 584 -10.84 0.97 -14.47
C ALA A 584 -10.00 0.99 -13.18
N GLY A 585 -8.82 0.39 -13.20
CA GLY A 585 -7.87 0.53 -12.11
C GLY A 585 -6.57 -0.22 -12.32
N ALA A 586 -5.52 0.28 -11.65
CA ALA A 586 -4.19 -0.29 -11.68
C ALA A 586 -3.44 -0.03 -10.36
N LEU A 587 -2.88 -1.09 -9.76
CA LEU A 587 -2.15 -1.06 -8.50
C LEU A 587 -0.70 -1.52 -8.71
N VAL A 588 0.25 -0.62 -8.50
CA VAL A 588 1.69 -0.88 -8.68
C VAL A 588 2.21 -1.92 -7.69
N TRP A 589 2.99 -2.87 -8.19
CA TRP A 589 3.83 -3.76 -7.38
C TRP A 589 5.23 -3.12 -7.23
N GLN A 590 5.59 -2.54 -6.08
CA GLN A 590 4.87 -2.49 -4.80
C GLN A 590 5.04 -1.14 -4.10
N PHE A 591 4.36 -0.93 -2.97
CA PHE A 591 4.36 0.36 -2.27
C PHE A 591 5.69 0.66 -1.57
N GLN A 592 6.15 -0.21 -0.68
CA GLN A 592 7.40 -0.04 0.07
C GLN A 592 8.34 -1.25 -0.04
N ASP A 593 9.65 -0.98 0.02
CA ASP A 593 10.67 -2.03 0.13
C ASP A 593 10.75 -2.62 1.53
N VAL A 594 11.13 -3.89 1.61
CA VAL A 594 11.33 -4.63 2.86
C VAL A 594 12.82 -4.71 3.26
N MET A 595 13.73 -4.23 2.41
CA MET A 595 15.17 -4.16 2.69
C MET A 595 15.85 -3.08 1.84
N PRO A 596 16.99 -2.52 2.30
CA PRO A 596 17.70 -1.47 1.57
C PRO A 596 18.21 -1.92 0.20
N GLY A 597 17.87 -1.19 -0.87
CA GLY A 597 18.38 -1.42 -2.23
C GLY A 597 17.38 -1.05 -3.33
N ALA A 598 17.53 -1.66 -4.51
CA ALA A 598 16.64 -1.46 -5.66
C ALA A 598 15.51 -2.50 -5.74
N GLY A 599 14.71 -2.57 -4.67
CA GLY A 599 13.51 -3.41 -4.63
C GLY A 599 12.37 -2.86 -5.49
N TRP A 600 11.23 -3.57 -5.51
CA TRP A 600 10.01 -3.16 -6.23
C TRP A 600 9.31 -1.93 -5.63
N GLY A 601 9.63 -1.54 -4.40
CA GLY A 601 8.98 -0.45 -3.68
C GLY A 601 9.16 0.88 -4.39
N VAL A 602 8.08 1.67 -4.50
CA VAL A 602 8.15 3.08 -4.87
C VAL A 602 8.61 3.97 -3.70
N ILE A 603 8.51 3.45 -2.47
CA ILE A 603 9.13 3.95 -1.24
C ILE A 603 10.29 3.01 -0.86
N ASP A 604 11.45 3.55 -0.47
CA ASP A 604 12.60 2.75 -0.01
C ASP A 604 12.42 2.21 1.42
N ALA A 605 13.32 1.32 1.85
CA ALA A 605 13.25 0.66 3.15
C ALA A 605 13.48 1.60 4.35
N SER A 606 13.95 2.83 4.11
CA SER A 606 14.04 3.91 5.11
C SER A 606 12.84 4.85 5.05
N HIS A 607 11.77 4.44 4.36
CA HIS A 607 10.52 5.18 4.18
C HIS A 607 10.67 6.50 3.40
N ARG A 608 11.63 6.58 2.45
CA ARG A 608 11.78 7.74 1.56
C ARG A 608 11.19 7.48 0.17
N PRO A 609 10.47 8.44 -0.43
CA PRO A 609 9.99 8.30 -1.80
C PRO A 609 11.12 8.17 -2.84
N LYS A 610 10.92 7.29 -3.82
CA LYS A 610 11.79 7.15 -5.01
C LYS A 610 11.20 7.89 -6.21
N SER A 611 11.95 7.98 -7.31
CA SER A 611 11.51 8.66 -8.55
C SER A 611 10.16 8.14 -9.07
N ALA A 612 9.91 6.83 -8.95
CA ALA A 612 8.65 6.20 -9.33
C ALA A 612 7.46 6.74 -8.51
N TRP A 613 7.62 7.01 -7.21
CA TRP A 613 6.56 7.60 -6.38
C TRP A 613 6.21 9.02 -6.85
N TYR A 614 7.22 9.85 -7.13
CA TYR A 614 6.99 11.21 -7.63
C TYR A 614 6.33 11.21 -9.02
N ALA A 615 6.75 10.30 -9.90
CA ALA A 615 6.14 10.13 -11.21
C ALA A 615 4.65 9.78 -11.12
N LEU A 616 4.31 8.83 -10.23
CA LEU A 616 2.93 8.47 -9.94
C LEU A 616 2.16 9.65 -9.33
N ARG A 617 2.76 10.36 -8.35
CA ARG A 617 2.18 11.57 -7.79
C ARG A 617 1.78 12.56 -8.88
N GLN A 618 2.63 12.80 -9.87
CA GLN A 618 2.37 13.79 -10.91
C GLN A 618 1.27 13.36 -11.90
N VAL A 619 1.18 12.07 -12.25
CA VAL A 619 0.20 11.57 -13.24
C VAL A 619 -1.14 11.15 -12.62
N LEU A 620 -1.22 11.01 -11.29
CA LEU A 620 -2.40 10.54 -10.56
C LEU A 620 -3.17 11.65 -9.83
N GLN A 621 -3.02 12.90 -10.27
CA GLN A 621 -3.78 14.00 -9.69
C GLN A 621 -5.29 13.89 -10.02
N PRO A 622 -6.19 14.34 -9.11
CA PRO A 622 -7.63 14.40 -9.35
C PRO A 622 -8.06 15.34 -10.48
N VAL A 623 -7.28 16.41 -10.67
CA VAL A 623 -7.37 17.31 -11.83
C VAL A 623 -6.12 17.14 -12.64
N GLN A 624 -6.26 16.64 -13.85
CA GLN A 624 -5.10 16.22 -14.65
C GLN A 624 -5.30 16.58 -16.11
N VAL A 625 -4.25 17.08 -16.75
CA VAL A 625 -4.12 17.06 -18.22
C VAL A 625 -3.19 15.91 -18.61
N LEU A 626 -3.52 15.16 -19.66
CA LEU A 626 -2.71 14.08 -20.22
C LEU A 626 -2.48 14.33 -21.71
N LEU A 627 -1.33 13.90 -22.20
CA LEU A 627 -1.02 13.84 -23.63
C LEU A 627 -0.87 12.39 -24.04
N VAL A 628 -1.58 12.00 -25.10
CA VAL A 628 -1.59 10.63 -25.60
C VAL A 628 -1.37 10.64 -27.10
N ASP A 629 -0.50 9.76 -27.59
CA ASP A 629 -0.20 9.60 -29.01
C ASP A 629 -1.24 8.69 -29.69
N GLU A 630 -2.00 9.25 -30.63
CA GLU A 630 -3.01 8.54 -31.41
C GLU A 630 -2.53 8.24 -32.85
N GLY A 631 -1.21 8.19 -33.05
CA GLY A 631 -0.55 7.88 -34.30
C GLY A 631 -0.82 8.94 -35.36
N LEU A 632 -1.45 8.52 -36.48
CA LEU A 632 -1.81 9.43 -37.58
C LEU A 632 -2.92 10.42 -37.20
N ASN A 633 -3.61 10.23 -36.08
CA ASN A 633 -4.57 11.21 -35.57
C ASN A 633 -3.89 12.36 -34.81
N GLY A 634 -2.57 12.28 -34.58
CA GLY A 634 -1.80 13.27 -33.82
C GLY A 634 -1.83 13.02 -32.32
N LEU A 635 -1.63 14.08 -31.54
CA LEU A 635 -1.76 14.04 -30.07
C LEU A 635 -3.20 14.32 -29.65
N ASP A 636 -3.71 13.57 -28.69
CA ASP A 636 -4.94 13.89 -27.96
C ASP A 636 -4.59 14.50 -26.60
N VAL A 637 -5.29 15.60 -26.26
CA VAL A 637 -5.25 16.22 -24.95
C VAL A 637 -6.46 15.75 -24.16
N HIS A 638 -6.23 15.04 -23.06
CA HIS A 638 -7.29 14.62 -22.14
C HIS A 638 -7.28 15.49 -20.89
N VAL A 639 -8.44 15.94 -20.45
CA VAL A 639 -8.61 16.69 -19.20
C VAL A 639 -9.54 15.91 -18.29
N LEU A 640 -9.08 15.60 -17.08
CA LEU A 640 -9.80 14.81 -16.10
C LEU A 640 -10.19 15.70 -14.91
N ASN A 641 -11.44 15.65 -14.47
CA ASN A 641 -11.92 16.27 -13.23
C ASN A 641 -12.65 15.23 -12.37
N GLU A 642 -11.93 14.59 -11.47
CA GLU A 642 -12.49 13.57 -10.57
C GLU A 642 -13.15 14.15 -9.31
N ARG A 643 -13.05 15.46 -9.11
CA ARG A 643 -13.56 16.17 -7.93
C ARG A 643 -15.08 16.33 -7.98
N PRO A 644 -15.74 16.56 -6.83
CA PRO A 644 -17.19 16.75 -6.75
C PRO A 644 -17.64 18.17 -7.18
N ALA A 645 -16.70 19.07 -7.46
CA ALA A 645 -16.97 20.40 -7.98
C ALA A 645 -16.66 20.45 -9.50
N PRO A 646 -17.44 21.20 -10.29
CA PRO A 646 -17.11 21.43 -11.69
C PRO A 646 -15.79 22.21 -11.83
N LEU A 647 -15.12 22.02 -12.96
CA LEU A 647 -13.88 22.70 -13.33
C LEU A 647 -14.15 23.67 -14.48
N SER A 648 -13.68 24.90 -14.36
CA SER A 648 -13.59 25.88 -15.45
C SER A 648 -12.16 26.41 -15.54
N GLY A 649 -11.67 26.61 -16.76
CA GLY A 649 -10.30 27.02 -17.00
C GLY A 649 -9.93 27.06 -18.47
N THR A 650 -8.63 27.05 -18.76
CA THR A 650 -8.08 27.02 -20.12
C THR A 650 -7.08 25.89 -20.28
N VAL A 651 -7.12 25.24 -21.45
CA VAL A 651 -6.10 24.30 -21.91
C VAL A 651 -5.28 24.98 -22.99
N GLU A 652 -3.97 24.86 -22.90
CA GLU A 652 -3.02 25.28 -23.93
C GLU A 652 -2.12 24.10 -24.32
N LEU A 653 -1.87 23.93 -25.62
CA LEU A 653 -0.95 22.96 -26.19
C LEU A 653 0.13 23.71 -26.99
N VAL A 654 1.39 23.50 -26.64
CA VAL A 654 2.55 24.17 -27.27
C VAL A 654 3.58 23.15 -27.73
N ALA A 655 4.00 23.23 -28.99
CA ALA A 655 5.18 22.51 -29.49
C ALA A 655 6.41 23.43 -29.42
N LEU A 656 7.46 22.95 -28.75
CA LEU A 656 8.70 23.68 -28.51
C LEU A 656 9.86 23.05 -29.28
N ARG A 657 10.58 23.89 -30.03
CA ARG A 657 11.89 23.57 -30.60
C ARG A 657 12.98 23.94 -29.60
N ASP A 658 13.96 23.05 -29.42
CA ASP A 658 15.05 23.20 -28.45
C ASP A 658 14.56 23.43 -27.02
N GLY A 659 13.40 22.85 -26.68
CA GLY A 659 12.71 23.05 -25.41
C GLY A 659 12.39 24.51 -25.06
N ARG A 660 12.35 25.44 -26.04
CA ARG A 660 12.15 26.87 -25.74
C ARG A 660 11.31 27.61 -26.77
N THR A 661 11.57 27.41 -28.06
CA THR A 661 10.96 28.24 -29.12
C THR A 661 9.63 27.64 -29.55
N PRO A 662 8.48 28.32 -29.35
CA PRO A 662 7.19 27.80 -29.80
C PRO A 662 7.13 27.76 -31.33
N VAL A 663 6.82 26.59 -31.90
CA VAL A 663 6.62 26.40 -33.35
C VAL A 663 5.17 26.12 -33.71
N ALA A 664 4.39 25.61 -32.75
CA ALA A 664 2.94 25.56 -32.80
C ALA A 664 2.37 25.88 -31.41
N ARG A 665 1.23 26.55 -31.37
CA ARG A 665 0.49 26.90 -30.15
C ARG A 665 -1.00 26.87 -30.44
N ALA A 666 -1.76 26.21 -29.58
CA ALA A 666 -3.21 26.12 -29.64
C ALA A 666 -3.78 26.19 -28.21
N GLY A 667 -5.00 26.67 -28.05
CA GLY A 667 -5.65 26.67 -26.74
C GLY A 667 -7.11 27.07 -26.80
N CYS A 668 -7.88 26.63 -25.81
CA CYS A 668 -9.30 26.93 -25.69
C CYS A 668 -9.75 26.96 -24.21
N PRO A 669 -10.84 27.68 -23.90
CA PRO A 669 -11.51 27.55 -22.62
C PRO A 669 -12.18 26.17 -22.50
N VAL A 670 -12.19 25.61 -21.31
CA VAL A 670 -12.81 24.31 -21.00
C VAL A 670 -13.74 24.45 -19.80
N ARG A 671 -14.84 23.69 -19.83
CA ARG A 671 -15.75 23.49 -18.69
C ARG A 671 -16.06 22.01 -18.58
N ILE A 672 -15.82 21.45 -17.41
CA ILE A 672 -15.94 20.01 -17.15
C ILE A 672 -16.80 19.85 -15.90
N ALA A 673 -17.81 19.00 -15.97
CA ALA A 673 -18.67 18.73 -14.83
C ALA A 673 -17.90 18.04 -13.69
N ALA A 674 -18.54 17.92 -12.52
CA ALA A 674 -18.01 17.09 -11.45
C ALA A 674 -17.91 15.63 -11.93
N HIS A 675 -16.81 14.96 -11.60
CA HIS A 675 -16.56 13.55 -11.96
C HIS A 675 -16.62 13.26 -13.48
N ASP A 676 -16.12 14.18 -14.30
CA ASP A 676 -16.23 14.10 -15.76
C ASP A 676 -14.87 14.33 -16.45
N THR A 677 -14.82 14.04 -17.76
CA THR A 677 -13.61 14.11 -18.57
C THR A 677 -13.87 14.76 -19.93
N LEU A 678 -12.83 15.36 -20.50
CA LEU A 678 -12.85 15.95 -21.83
C LEU A 678 -11.69 15.40 -22.66
N ARG A 679 -11.89 15.25 -23.98
CA ARG A 679 -10.86 14.89 -24.94
C ARG A 679 -10.87 15.89 -26.09
N LEU A 680 -9.70 16.40 -26.45
CA LEU A 680 -9.49 17.39 -27.50
C LEU A 680 -8.38 16.91 -28.44
N GLY A 681 -8.68 16.79 -29.73
CA GLY A 681 -7.67 16.44 -30.73
C GLY A 681 -6.76 17.63 -31.04
N SER A 682 -5.45 17.41 -31.11
CA SER A 682 -4.47 18.47 -31.36
C SER A 682 -4.69 19.23 -32.68
N ALA A 683 -5.13 18.54 -33.74
CA ALA A 683 -5.46 19.18 -35.02
C ALA A 683 -6.72 20.05 -34.94
N GLU A 684 -7.73 19.61 -34.17
CA GLU A 684 -8.95 20.39 -33.91
C GLU A 684 -8.63 21.63 -33.08
N LEU A 685 -7.83 21.48 -32.03
CA LEU A 685 -7.35 22.57 -31.18
C LEU A 685 -6.58 23.63 -31.99
N LEU A 686 -5.70 23.19 -32.90
CA LEU A 686 -4.87 24.09 -33.71
C LEU A 686 -5.62 24.68 -34.92
N GLY A 687 -6.66 24.00 -35.42
CA GLY A 687 -7.41 24.39 -36.62
C GLY A 687 -6.66 24.21 -37.94
N ARG A 688 -5.51 23.52 -37.93
CA ARG A 688 -4.68 23.21 -39.10
C ARG A 688 -3.78 22.00 -38.83
N PHE A 689 -3.17 21.45 -39.88
CA PHE A 689 -2.20 20.37 -39.77
C PHE A 689 -0.90 20.84 -39.10
N PHE A 690 -0.40 20.02 -38.18
CA PHE A 690 0.96 20.05 -37.62
C PHE A 690 1.30 18.63 -37.15
N ASP A 691 2.49 18.13 -37.46
CA ASP A 691 2.90 16.75 -37.14
C ASP A 691 3.38 16.65 -35.68
N TRP A 692 2.43 16.70 -34.74
CA TRP A 692 2.67 16.71 -33.29
C TRP A 692 3.42 15.47 -32.77
N THR A 693 3.22 14.31 -33.40
CA THR A 693 3.80 13.02 -32.99
C THR A 693 4.97 12.61 -33.87
N TYR A 694 5.30 13.41 -34.89
CA TYR A 694 6.29 13.06 -35.92
C TYR A 694 5.97 11.72 -36.63
N ALA A 695 4.67 11.45 -36.81
CA ALA A 695 4.19 10.22 -37.44
C ALA A 695 4.30 10.27 -38.96
N TYR A 696 4.12 11.46 -39.57
CA TYR A 696 4.14 11.64 -41.03
C TYR A 696 5.55 11.82 -41.59
N ARG A 697 6.45 12.46 -40.84
CA ARG A 697 7.88 12.61 -41.18
C ARG A 697 8.13 13.30 -42.51
N PHE A 698 7.30 14.29 -42.85
CA PHE A 698 7.51 15.15 -44.02
C PHE A 698 8.62 16.17 -43.73
N GLY A 699 9.87 15.70 -43.70
CA GLY A 699 11.05 16.49 -43.33
C GLY A 699 11.52 16.22 -41.90
N PRO A 700 12.48 17.01 -41.39
CA PRO A 700 12.99 16.86 -40.04
C PRO A 700 11.93 17.21 -38.99
N CYS A 701 12.01 16.60 -37.80
CA CYS A 701 11.12 16.90 -36.69
C CYS A 701 11.25 18.37 -36.27
N GLU A 702 10.16 19.15 -36.34
CA GLU A 702 10.20 20.60 -36.14
C GLU A 702 10.27 21.05 -34.67
N HIS A 703 10.03 20.13 -33.75
CA HIS A 703 9.99 20.33 -32.30
C HIS A 703 10.55 19.10 -31.57
N ASP A 704 10.98 19.25 -30.31
CA ASP A 704 11.46 18.15 -29.48
C ASP A 704 10.58 17.88 -28.25
N THR A 705 9.68 18.82 -27.93
CA THR A 705 8.81 18.74 -26.77
C THR A 705 7.45 19.33 -27.11
N ALA A 706 6.37 18.63 -26.75
CA ALA A 706 5.04 19.19 -26.69
C ALA A 706 4.60 19.30 -25.22
N VAL A 707 3.96 20.41 -24.87
CA VAL A 707 3.53 20.71 -23.50
C VAL A 707 2.04 21.06 -23.52
N ALA A 708 1.25 20.33 -22.75
CA ALA A 708 -0.14 20.68 -22.46
C ALA A 708 -0.23 21.28 -21.06
N THR A 709 -0.83 22.46 -20.94
CA THR A 709 -0.98 23.20 -19.69
C THR A 709 -2.45 23.47 -19.43
N LEU A 710 -2.93 23.08 -18.24
CA LEU A 710 -4.26 23.39 -17.74
C LEU A 710 -4.16 24.47 -16.65
N ARG A 711 -4.87 25.58 -16.83
CA ARG A 711 -4.97 26.67 -15.86
C ARG A 711 -6.41 26.89 -15.44
N ALA A 712 -6.62 27.29 -14.19
CA ALA A 712 -7.90 27.82 -13.73
C ALA A 712 -8.17 29.20 -14.36
N ASP A 713 -9.41 29.69 -14.23
CA ASP A 713 -9.81 31.01 -14.75
C ASP A 713 -9.00 32.18 -14.14
N ASP A 714 -8.45 32.01 -12.93
CA ASP A 714 -7.57 32.99 -12.28
C ASP A 714 -6.09 32.89 -12.70
N GLY A 715 -5.77 31.99 -13.63
CA GLY A 715 -4.42 31.76 -14.15
C GLY A 715 -3.59 30.73 -13.36
N THR A 716 -4.09 30.23 -12.22
CA THR A 716 -3.41 29.21 -11.41
C THR A 716 -3.13 27.95 -12.24
N LEU A 717 -1.88 27.49 -12.22
CA LEU A 717 -1.50 26.22 -12.85
C LEU A 717 -2.15 25.06 -12.11
N LEU A 718 -2.97 24.27 -12.80
CA LEU A 718 -3.63 23.10 -12.23
C LEU A 718 -2.91 21.80 -12.57
N SER A 719 -2.45 21.65 -13.82
CA SER A 719 -1.76 20.45 -14.28
C SER A 719 -0.96 20.74 -15.55
N GLN A 720 0.11 19.99 -15.78
CA GLN A 720 0.92 20.07 -17.00
C GLN A 720 1.34 18.65 -17.44
N ALA A 721 1.32 18.38 -18.74
CA ALA A 721 1.79 17.14 -19.33
C ALA A 721 2.81 17.42 -20.44
N PHE A 722 3.73 16.48 -20.62
CA PHE A 722 4.84 16.59 -21.57
C PHE A 722 4.84 15.38 -22.49
N TYR A 723 5.08 15.62 -23.77
CA TYR A 723 5.29 14.58 -24.77
C TYR A 723 6.58 14.88 -25.53
N PHE A 724 7.33 13.83 -25.85
CA PHE A 724 8.60 13.91 -26.56
C PHE A 724 8.51 13.05 -27.82
N PRO A 725 8.41 13.62 -29.04
CA PRO A 725 8.21 12.87 -30.28
C PRO A 725 9.28 11.80 -30.56
N SER A 726 10.50 12.02 -30.04
CA SER A 726 11.53 11.00 -30.03
C SER A 726 12.35 11.10 -28.76
N ARG A 727 12.26 10.08 -27.91
CA ARG A 727 13.10 9.99 -26.70
C ARG A 727 14.51 9.53 -26.99
N THR A 728 14.75 8.85 -28.12
CA THR A 728 16.08 8.37 -28.52
C THR A 728 16.91 9.43 -29.25
N HIS A 729 16.31 10.57 -29.61
CA HIS A 729 17.04 11.61 -30.33
C HIS A 729 18.15 12.22 -29.44
N PRO A 730 19.42 12.33 -29.91
CA PRO A 730 20.54 12.77 -29.06
C PRO A 730 20.32 14.13 -28.37
N VAL A 731 19.64 15.06 -29.05
CA VAL A 731 19.30 16.40 -28.54
C VAL A 731 18.46 16.32 -27.25
N VAL A 732 17.66 15.27 -27.07
CA VAL A 732 16.72 15.10 -25.95
C VAL A 732 17.44 14.73 -24.63
N PHE A 733 18.64 14.15 -24.70
CA PHE A 733 19.51 13.90 -23.52
C PHE A 733 20.78 14.75 -23.48
N ALA A 734 21.08 15.50 -24.54
CA ALA A 734 22.24 16.36 -24.59
C ALA A 734 22.21 17.37 -23.44
N ARG A 735 23.21 17.28 -22.56
CA ARG A 735 23.42 18.24 -21.47
C ARG A 735 23.72 19.62 -22.05
N ARG A 736 22.96 20.63 -21.63
CA ARG A 736 23.10 22.02 -22.10
C ARG A 736 22.87 23.02 -20.97
N GLU A 737 23.19 24.29 -21.21
CA GLU A 737 22.81 25.38 -20.33
C GLU A 737 21.31 25.65 -20.48
N LEU A 738 20.53 25.31 -19.46
CA LEU A 738 19.06 25.47 -19.46
C LEU A 738 18.62 26.85 -18.95
N GLY A 739 19.54 27.61 -18.34
CA GLY A 739 19.18 28.80 -17.58
C GLY A 739 18.37 28.45 -16.33
N LEU A 740 18.72 27.33 -15.67
CA LEU A 740 18.13 26.95 -14.38
C LEU A 740 18.54 27.96 -13.31
N GLU A 741 17.54 28.49 -12.61
CA GLU A 741 17.70 29.41 -11.50
C GLU A 741 16.89 28.87 -10.33
N ALA A 742 17.41 29.00 -9.11
CA ALA A 742 16.73 28.51 -7.92
C ALA A 742 16.96 29.43 -6.72
N CYS A 743 15.91 29.64 -5.92
CA CYS A 743 16.00 30.35 -4.66
C CYS A 743 15.24 29.62 -3.55
N VAL A 744 15.74 29.72 -2.33
CA VAL A 744 15.12 29.17 -1.12
C VAL A 744 14.49 30.30 -0.33
N SER A 745 13.24 30.11 0.05
CA SER A 745 12.46 31.05 0.86
C SER A 745 11.74 30.31 2.00
N ARG A 746 11.32 31.04 3.03
CA ARG A 746 10.55 30.49 4.16
C ARG A 746 9.17 31.15 4.21
N THR A 747 8.12 30.35 4.38
CA THR A 747 6.75 30.85 4.59
C THR A 747 6.19 30.17 5.84
N GLY A 748 6.06 30.92 6.94
CA GLY A 748 5.79 30.34 8.26
C GLY A 748 6.92 29.39 8.66
N ASP A 749 6.59 28.14 8.97
CA ASP A 749 7.55 27.10 9.36
C ASP A 749 7.98 26.17 8.21
N VAL A 750 7.58 26.48 6.97
CA VAL A 750 7.88 25.67 5.81
C VAL A 750 8.93 26.36 4.94
N TRP A 751 10.02 25.64 4.67
CA TRP A 751 10.99 26.02 3.65
C TRP A 751 10.46 25.66 2.26
N HIS A 752 10.67 26.55 1.30
CA HIS A 752 10.32 26.37 -0.10
C HIS A 752 11.56 26.56 -0.95
N VAL A 753 11.63 25.84 -2.07
CA VAL A 753 12.54 26.15 -3.18
C VAL A 753 11.71 26.53 -4.40
N ASP A 754 11.96 27.72 -4.91
CA ASP A 754 11.41 28.22 -6.17
C ASP A 754 12.44 27.94 -7.28
N ILE A 755 12.01 27.31 -8.38
CA ILE A 755 12.86 26.86 -9.48
C ILE A 755 12.30 27.39 -10.78
N ASP A 756 13.15 28.02 -11.59
CA ASP A 756 12.80 28.53 -12.92
C ASP A 756 13.82 28.07 -13.97
N THR A 757 13.42 28.11 -15.23
CA THR A 757 14.24 27.64 -16.36
C THR A 757 13.91 28.39 -17.66
N ARG A 758 14.91 28.57 -18.53
CA ARG A 758 14.71 29.19 -19.87
C ARG A 758 14.46 28.17 -20.98
N HIS A 759 14.82 26.91 -20.74
CA HIS A 759 14.58 25.77 -21.60
C HIS A 759 13.89 24.67 -20.80
N VAL A 760 13.12 23.79 -21.45
CA VAL A 760 12.52 22.63 -20.77
C VAL A 760 13.59 21.86 -20.00
N ALA A 761 13.43 21.77 -18.67
CA ALA A 761 14.28 20.98 -17.80
C ALA A 761 13.59 19.64 -17.52
N ARG A 762 14.28 18.53 -17.81
CA ARG A 762 13.70 17.19 -17.69
C ARG A 762 14.17 16.49 -16.42
N HIS A 763 13.23 15.89 -15.68
CA HIS A 763 13.53 15.17 -14.44
C HIS A 763 14.36 16.04 -13.49
N VAL A 764 13.82 17.22 -13.17
CA VAL A 764 14.35 18.15 -12.19
C VAL A 764 14.42 17.42 -10.85
N GLN A 765 15.61 17.39 -10.27
CA GLN A 765 15.94 16.70 -9.04
C GLN A 765 16.27 17.74 -7.96
N ILE A 766 15.73 17.56 -6.76
CA ILE A 766 15.96 18.44 -5.61
C ILE A 766 16.73 17.67 -4.54
N ASP A 767 17.99 18.04 -4.32
CA ASP A 767 18.80 17.52 -3.22
C ASP A 767 18.80 18.54 -2.08
N ALA A 768 18.13 18.18 -0.99
CA ALA A 768 17.95 19.01 0.20
C ALA A 768 18.21 18.17 1.46
N PRO A 769 19.47 18.01 1.91
CA PRO A 769 19.81 17.14 3.03
C PRO A 769 19.02 17.49 4.30
N GLY A 770 18.32 16.49 4.87
CA GLY A 770 17.44 16.66 6.03
C GLY A 770 15.97 16.91 5.68
N PHE A 771 15.63 17.02 4.40
CA PHE A 771 14.28 17.27 3.92
C PHE A 771 13.86 16.25 2.85
N VAL A 772 12.55 16.06 2.75
CA VAL A 772 11.88 15.40 1.62
C VAL A 772 11.14 16.49 0.84
N PRO A 773 11.51 16.75 -0.42
CA PRO A 773 10.76 17.70 -1.24
C PRO A 773 9.34 17.17 -1.52
N ARG A 774 8.34 18.05 -1.51
CA ARG A 774 6.94 17.69 -1.83
C ARG A 774 6.75 17.23 -3.27
N ASP A 775 7.63 17.65 -4.17
CA ASP A 775 7.68 17.21 -5.55
C ASP A 775 9.14 17.10 -6.00
N ASP A 776 9.44 16.12 -6.84
CA ASP A 776 10.79 15.82 -7.30
C ASP A 776 10.69 15.05 -8.61
N TRP A 777 11.80 14.87 -9.34
CA TRP A 777 11.82 14.15 -10.62
C TRP A 777 10.81 14.64 -11.68
N PHE A 778 10.35 15.90 -11.65
CA PHE A 778 9.35 16.44 -12.59
C PHE A 778 9.99 17.05 -13.84
N HIS A 779 9.19 17.32 -14.88
CA HIS A 779 9.61 18.19 -15.98
C HIS A 779 9.18 19.63 -15.69
N LEU A 780 10.01 20.61 -16.05
CA LEU A 780 9.72 22.02 -15.89
C LEU A 780 9.75 22.71 -17.25
N ALA A 781 8.64 23.33 -17.63
CA ALA A 781 8.54 24.14 -18.85
C ALA A 781 9.05 25.57 -18.60
N PRO A 782 9.55 26.26 -19.64
CA PRO A 782 9.82 27.70 -19.57
C PRO A 782 8.57 28.50 -19.14
N ASP A 783 8.79 29.65 -18.52
CA ASP A 783 7.75 30.60 -18.09
C ASP A 783 6.71 29.99 -17.12
N THR A 784 7.04 28.86 -16.49
CA THR A 784 6.17 28.12 -15.56
C THR A 784 6.98 27.73 -14.31
N PRO A 785 7.41 28.70 -13.48
CA PRO A 785 8.26 28.42 -12.33
C PRO A 785 7.56 27.46 -11.35
N ALA A 786 8.35 26.58 -10.73
CA ALA A 786 7.88 25.61 -9.75
C ALA A 786 8.26 26.06 -8.33
N ARG A 787 7.29 26.08 -7.43
CA ARG A 787 7.50 26.29 -5.99
C ARG A 787 7.29 24.97 -5.25
N VAL A 788 8.35 24.42 -4.67
CA VAL A 788 8.31 23.12 -3.98
C VAL A 788 8.56 23.30 -2.49
N ALA A 789 7.64 22.83 -1.65
CA ALA A 789 7.83 22.81 -0.20
C ALA A 789 8.78 21.68 0.22
N LEU A 790 9.63 21.94 1.22
CA LEU A 790 10.59 21.01 1.80
C LEU A 790 10.06 20.54 3.16
N VAL A 791 9.77 19.25 3.27
CA VAL A 791 9.26 18.63 4.50
C VAL A 791 10.42 18.08 5.32
N PRO A 792 10.62 18.48 6.59
CA PRO A 792 11.69 17.92 7.42
C PRO A 792 11.57 16.39 7.56
N LEU A 793 12.70 15.69 7.57
CA LEU A 793 12.74 14.28 7.97
C LEU A 793 12.40 14.15 9.47
N GLU A 794 11.48 13.24 9.82
CA GLU A 794 11.13 12.99 11.22
C GLU A 794 12.33 12.41 11.99
N GLY A 795 12.53 12.89 13.23
CA GLY A 795 13.65 12.48 14.09
C GLY A 795 14.81 13.49 14.16
N ASP A 796 14.75 14.58 13.40
CA ASP A 796 15.69 15.72 13.49
C ASP A 796 14.98 16.99 14.04
N PRO A 797 14.64 17.03 15.34
CA PRO A 797 13.93 18.15 15.96
C PRO A 797 14.75 19.45 15.96
N ALA A 798 16.06 19.39 15.72
CA ALA A 798 16.92 20.57 15.68
C ALA A 798 16.75 21.41 14.39
N ARG A 799 16.16 20.86 13.32
CA ARG A 799 16.08 21.52 12.00
C ARG A 799 14.73 22.06 11.60
N ALA A 800 13.62 21.52 12.10
CA ALA A 800 12.30 22.08 11.86
C ALA A 800 12.16 23.52 12.41
N ALA A 801 13.01 23.90 13.38
CA ALA A 801 13.06 25.21 14.01
C ALA A 801 14.35 26.02 13.72
N ALA A 802 15.24 25.55 12.83
CA ALA A 802 16.48 26.27 12.53
C ALA A 802 16.19 27.49 11.63
N ASP A 803 16.57 28.69 12.09
CA ASP A 803 16.49 29.94 11.31
C ASP A 803 17.45 29.99 10.11
N THR A 804 18.34 29.00 9.98
CA THR A 804 19.29 28.90 8.89
C THR A 804 18.64 28.26 7.66
N ALA A 805 18.74 28.93 6.51
CA ALA A 805 18.25 28.39 5.24
C ALA A 805 18.94 27.06 4.88
N PRO A 806 18.17 26.04 4.43
CA PRO A 806 18.73 24.77 4.02
C PRO A 806 19.62 24.93 2.79
N VAL A 807 20.66 24.11 2.70
CA VAL A 807 21.44 23.97 1.47
C VAL A 807 20.62 23.11 0.50
N VAL A 808 20.28 23.68 -0.65
CA VAL A 808 19.50 23.01 -1.70
C VAL A 808 20.26 23.04 -3.02
N GLU A 809 20.42 21.89 -3.65
CA GLU A 809 20.98 21.74 -4.99
C GLU A 809 19.90 21.25 -5.96
N ILE A 810 19.83 21.89 -7.12
CA ILE A 810 18.91 21.55 -8.20
C ILE A 810 19.68 20.99 -9.37
N ARG A 811 19.21 19.85 -9.88
CA ARG A 811 19.76 19.18 -11.07
C ARG A 811 18.64 18.91 -12.05
N ALA A 812 18.96 18.73 -13.32
CA ALA A 812 18.04 18.18 -14.30
C ALA A 812 18.82 17.24 -15.22
N MET A 813 18.17 16.21 -15.74
CA MET A 813 18.82 15.18 -16.55
C MET A 813 19.51 15.74 -17.80
N ASN A 814 18.98 16.83 -18.37
CA ASN A 814 19.52 17.53 -19.54
C ASN A 814 20.28 18.83 -19.20
N ALA A 815 20.57 19.09 -17.92
CA ALA A 815 21.39 20.23 -17.50
C ALA A 815 22.89 19.91 -17.59
N ALA A 816 23.69 20.89 -17.99
CA ALA A 816 25.16 20.81 -17.99
C ALA A 816 25.78 20.90 -16.59
N ARG A 817 25.09 21.55 -15.64
CA ARG A 817 25.57 21.79 -14.27
C ARG A 817 24.45 21.70 -13.24
N THR A 818 24.86 21.38 -12.01
CA THR A 818 24.04 21.54 -10.81
C THR A 818 23.96 23.02 -10.42
N VAL A 819 22.79 23.47 -9.99
CA VAL A 819 22.55 24.84 -9.51
C VAL A 819 22.33 24.80 -8.01
N ARG A 820 23.14 25.55 -7.24
CA ARG A 820 22.89 25.75 -5.82
C ARG A 820 21.88 26.87 -5.65
N ALA A 821 20.81 26.61 -4.91
CA ALA A 821 19.78 27.61 -4.67
C ALA A 821 20.33 28.77 -3.82
N THR A 822 20.00 29.99 -4.21
CA THR A 822 20.35 31.20 -3.48
C THR A 822 19.32 31.48 -2.38
N GLN A 823 19.70 32.17 -1.31
CA GLN A 823 18.71 32.60 -0.33
C GLN A 823 17.94 33.80 -0.89
N ALA A 824 16.61 33.75 -0.89
CA ALA A 824 15.80 34.91 -1.21
C ALA A 824 16.06 36.02 -0.18
N GLY A 825 16.33 37.24 -0.65
CA GLY A 825 16.61 38.41 0.19
C GLY A 825 15.39 38.98 0.89
#